data_AF-A0A2D7IFX9-F1
#
_entry.id   AF-A0A2D7IFX9-F1
#
_cell.length_a   1.000
_cell.length_b   1.000
_cell.length_c   1.000
_cell.angle_alpha   90.00
_cell.angle_beta   90.00
_cell.angle_gamma   90.00
#
_symmetry.space_group_name_H-M   'P 1'
#
loop_
_entity.id
_entity.type
_entity.pdbx_description
1 polymer ?
#
loop_
_entity_poly.entity_id
_entity_poly.type
_entity_poly.pdbx_seq_one_letter_code
_entity_poly.pdbx_strand_id
1 'polypeptide(L)'
;MARIQQYTTDTTITGGDKLVGNDAADNSTKLFQISDIGLHFAKQGDGINYQYTYGGKYTDTSVDAGSVEYLVDPTAPQQFGWANIQKLALSNTLQNGTNVSGVYSLFTNQIIKVTDISGGGQNSYAIYKVTNIENTTGGKLISVTLLTADGTPTEANVIVAFSGIVRAEDIDALVSADIIDDLLSTDATKVLSANQGRVLKGLIDGINTILQSDDISLDTLQEVVDYIKANNASIASLNTSVSNLSTTKVDKIVGKGLSTEDFTSALLAKLNSIAANAEVNVQSNWAEADTNSDAFIQNKPSVVETSRTIEVAGTTNEVNVTPTGAQDLSANRTFTVGLTDDVEIADTLSFTNTQSSTPTFDNGLYFTTEDNHDTLHFRYDGHDLSIDYLTENIPTGILNGGELSTNTATTFDVAAGDGVINILNKDVGDPHPEIKKIEWPATTITHTLGNAGDTEQLNTWVYVDGTGTIQQTLTIPSPSLWRNNIVLGSVIHSENVIRFVKTFPRTAYSNGNTVSEFIEIFGPLKKSGHLLTVNSSNNMALDRSAGVAFALGRNYEADAEEPNLVSDSASTPVFHRYSSTSGGFTKDDGIAGAGYTDIDPTKYDNNGTLTTVSGGHYTAQRLYYFPNNTGVIVAYYGKAEYASMDLAEKNYLLEDFQEAENTSSQAIYLGAIILKGNVTNLNTATDAKILTGGIFRSLSAANLGGVAVDSSLNDLTDVNITNVQQNQVIKYNSSTGNWENQADTGGIGLTDLSVGTEGTPSGDGSLAYNNTTGVFTYTPPVFIDGSGTAGKLSKFSDSDTLTDSVIHEVFGNIGINTGFPNVSFEINASDAIKIPSGDQSSRPGIPANGMLRYSTTDNQFEGYADGAWGAIAGGGGSSTITRDSFSGDGSTTGFTLSSSISDEANTQVYIDGVYQSKLNYSIAGNVVTFSTAPHTGTNNIEVINVAAVTVEAASGLNKNTFTGDGSTTGFTLSQAPTSEDFTFVFVQGVYQEKSTYIVAGSTITFSTAPQNNYTIEVMHLGAVNVQQSSYMEYDAFTGTGSQTAFTLVNGNPTDEKFTMVFIQGVYQEKSTYSLSGTTINFATAPDNAYTIEIMSVSSGGILTNPTTVPLVSVISSNTTAVSNSVYVLTANLTLTLPANPGIGDSIKISNRSGVATCVLGANNKKIMGSASNLTLDTASASFELIYSGTEQGWVIIGQ
;
A
#
# COMPACT_ATOMS: atom_id res chain seq x y z
N MET A 1 21.80 -17.46 -18.56
CA MET A 1 21.38 -18.62 -17.75
C MET A 1 22.62 -19.20 -17.08
N ALA A 2 22.87 -18.89 -15.81
CA ALA A 2 24.03 -19.42 -15.09
C ALA A 2 23.79 -20.90 -14.72
N ARG A 3 24.80 -21.76 -14.91
CA ARG A 3 24.68 -23.19 -14.58
C ARG A 3 24.63 -23.35 -13.06
N ILE A 4 23.55 -23.98 -12.57
CA ILE A 4 23.46 -24.47 -11.19
C ILE A 4 24.56 -25.52 -11.02
N GLN A 5 25.59 -25.16 -10.26
CA GLN A 5 26.59 -26.12 -9.78
C GLN A 5 25.86 -27.09 -8.84
N GLN A 6 26.19 -28.39 -8.86
CA GLN A 6 25.48 -29.36 -8.03
C GLN A 6 26.05 -29.30 -6.60
N TYR A 7 25.56 -28.32 -5.84
CA TYR A 7 26.04 -28.02 -4.51
C TYR A 7 25.77 -29.18 -3.53
N THR A 8 26.72 -29.47 -2.66
CA THR A 8 26.52 -30.37 -1.53
C THR A 8 25.55 -29.73 -0.54
N THR A 9 24.41 -30.36 -0.31
CA THR A 9 23.43 -29.93 0.70
C THR A 9 23.94 -30.28 2.09
N ASP A 10 24.43 -29.31 2.84
CA ASP A 10 24.69 -29.48 4.28
C ASP A 10 23.36 -29.37 5.04
N THR A 11 23.05 -30.41 5.81
CA THR A 11 21.82 -30.56 6.61
C THR A 11 21.96 -30.00 8.03
N THR A 12 23.10 -29.40 8.37
CA THR A 12 23.48 -28.94 9.70
C THR A 12 23.61 -27.42 9.71
N ILE A 13 23.15 -26.76 10.78
CA ILE A 13 23.25 -25.31 10.96
C ILE A 13 24.35 -25.01 11.98
N THR A 14 25.40 -24.33 11.55
CA THR A 14 26.52 -23.87 12.39
C THR A 14 26.56 -22.34 12.52
N GLY A 15 27.41 -21.86 13.44
CA GLY A 15 27.54 -20.43 13.75
C GLY A 15 28.39 -19.69 12.72
N GLY A 16 27.83 -19.43 11.54
CA GLY A 16 28.47 -18.71 10.42
C GLY A 16 27.66 -18.79 9.13
N ASP A 17 26.81 -19.80 9.02
CA ASP A 17 26.05 -20.17 7.85
C ASP A 17 25.06 -19.09 7.39
N LYS A 18 24.89 -18.97 6.07
CA LYS A 18 23.87 -18.09 5.47
C LYS A 18 22.56 -18.85 5.26
N LEU A 19 21.45 -18.27 5.72
CA LEU A 19 20.12 -18.87 5.67
C LEU A 19 19.58 -19.12 4.25
N VAL A 20 20.02 -18.33 3.27
CA VAL A 20 19.64 -18.48 1.86
C VAL A 20 20.84 -18.14 0.98
N GLY A 21 21.10 -19.01 -0.01
CA GLY A 21 22.28 -18.92 -0.86
C GLY A 21 23.42 -19.78 -0.35
N ASN A 22 24.64 -19.41 -0.72
CA ASN A 22 25.83 -20.23 -0.48
C ASN A 22 26.58 -19.75 0.76
N ASP A 23 26.95 -20.71 1.62
CA ASP A 23 27.87 -20.43 2.71
C ASP A 23 29.20 -19.88 2.13
N ALA A 24 29.72 -18.82 2.74
CA ALA A 24 30.96 -18.19 2.29
C ALA A 24 32.21 -19.03 2.61
N ALA A 25 32.11 -19.99 3.54
CA ALA A 25 33.23 -20.83 3.96
C ALA A 25 33.45 -22.05 3.05
N ASP A 26 32.38 -22.66 2.51
CA ASP A 26 32.47 -23.92 1.74
C ASP A 26 31.67 -23.95 0.43
N ASN A 27 30.96 -22.87 0.08
CA ASN A 27 30.06 -22.79 -1.08
C ASN A 27 28.93 -23.85 -1.14
N SER A 28 28.58 -24.51 -0.04
CA SER A 28 27.35 -25.32 0.04
C SER A 28 26.12 -24.42 -0.15
N THR A 29 25.18 -24.82 -1.01
CA THR A 29 23.88 -24.14 -1.10
C THR A 29 22.97 -24.73 -0.06
N LYS A 30 22.68 -23.93 0.97
CA LYS A 30 21.75 -24.31 2.03
C LYS A 30 20.36 -23.82 1.62
N LEU A 31 19.53 -24.76 1.16
CA LEU A 31 18.13 -24.57 0.79
C LEU A 31 17.22 -24.85 1.99
N PHE A 32 17.51 -24.22 3.13
CA PHE A 32 16.60 -24.28 4.27
C PHE A 32 15.39 -23.40 3.98
N GLN A 33 14.23 -24.01 3.82
CA GLN A 33 12.96 -23.28 3.83
C GLN A 33 12.79 -22.59 5.18
N ILE A 34 11.93 -21.57 5.27
CA ILE A 34 11.58 -20.95 6.54
C ILE A 34 10.99 -21.99 7.54
N SER A 35 10.38 -23.06 7.03
CA SER A 35 9.96 -24.23 7.80
C SER A 35 11.13 -25.05 8.37
N ASP A 36 12.24 -25.19 7.63
CA ASP A 36 13.39 -26.03 8.01
C ASP A 36 14.28 -25.32 9.04
N ILE A 37 14.38 -24.00 8.90
CA ILE A 37 14.92 -23.12 9.93
C ILE A 37 14.08 -23.25 11.21
N GLY A 38 12.74 -23.21 11.09
CA GLY A 38 11.82 -23.45 12.21
C GLY A 38 12.01 -24.82 12.87
N LEU A 39 12.19 -25.88 12.08
CA LEU A 39 12.46 -27.25 12.56
C LEU A 39 13.75 -27.33 13.40
N HIS A 40 14.76 -26.53 13.11
CA HIS A 40 16.00 -26.48 13.91
C HIS A 40 15.83 -25.79 15.28
N PHE A 41 14.79 -24.96 15.45
CA PHE A 41 14.39 -24.36 16.74
C PHE A 41 13.32 -25.18 17.49
N ALA A 42 12.90 -26.32 16.95
CA ALA A 42 11.82 -27.12 17.51
C ALA A 42 12.28 -28.00 18.68
N LYS A 43 11.49 -28.02 19.76
CA LYS A 43 11.39 -29.18 20.64
C LYS A 43 10.15 -29.99 20.20
N GLN A 44 10.22 -31.33 20.21
CA GLN A 44 9.02 -32.15 20.05
C GLN A 44 8.01 -31.82 21.17
N GLY A 45 6.80 -31.46 20.76
CA GLY A 45 5.62 -31.28 21.60
C GLY A 45 4.37 -31.52 20.75
N ASP A 46 3.35 -32.15 21.35
CA ASP A 46 2.24 -32.80 20.61
C ASP A 46 1.18 -31.83 20.04
N GLY A 47 1.56 -30.58 19.73
CA GLY A 47 0.64 -29.54 19.26
C GLY A 47 1.33 -28.51 18.37
N ILE A 48 0.84 -28.41 17.13
CA ILE A 48 1.11 -27.43 16.08
C ILE A 48 1.78 -26.12 16.59
N ASN A 49 3.09 -25.96 16.30
CA ASN A 49 3.98 -24.78 16.43
C ASN A 49 5.18 -24.91 17.40
N TYR A 50 6.26 -24.17 17.10
CA TYR A 50 7.55 -24.16 17.81
C TYR A 50 7.49 -23.35 19.11
N GLN A 51 7.79 -23.94 20.27
CA GLN A 51 7.61 -23.27 21.58
C GLN A 51 8.91 -23.14 22.40
N TYR A 52 9.18 -21.93 22.89
CA TYR A 52 10.08 -21.66 24.02
C TYR A 52 9.26 -21.56 25.31
N THR A 53 9.83 -21.94 26.46
CA THR A 53 9.15 -21.77 27.76
C THR A 53 9.42 -20.38 28.32
N TYR A 54 8.36 -19.66 28.69
CA TYR A 54 8.49 -18.32 29.29
C TYR A 54 9.17 -18.41 30.67
N GLY A 55 10.29 -17.69 30.84
CA GLY A 55 11.12 -17.74 32.05
C GLY A 55 10.82 -16.67 33.11
N GLY A 56 9.91 -15.73 32.82
CA GLY A 56 9.63 -14.59 33.69
C GLY A 56 10.36 -13.29 33.27
N LYS A 57 10.45 -12.36 34.22
CA LYS A 57 11.18 -11.09 34.06
C LYS A 57 12.68 -11.34 34.20
N TYR A 58 13.46 -10.90 33.22
CA TYR A 58 14.92 -10.98 33.26
C TYR A 58 15.46 -10.14 34.44
N THR A 59 16.25 -10.77 35.33
CA THR A 59 16.75 -10.16 36.58
C THR A 59 18.26 -9.86 36.57
N ASP A 60 18.84 -9.71 35.37
CA ASP A 60 20.21 -9.23 35.15
C ASP A 60 21.36 -10.13 35.67
N THR A 61 21.12 -11.44 35.80
CA THR A 61 22.16 -12.39 36.29
C THR A 61 22.42 -13.59 35.38
N SER A 62 21.39 -14.22 34.82
CA SER A 62 21.51 -15.27 33.78
C SER A 62 20.21 -15.54 33.05
N VAL A 63 20.29 -16.17 31.88
CA VAL A 63 19.15 -16.72 31.11
C VAL A 63 19.23 -18.25 31.14
N ASP A 64 18.16 -18.91 31.56
CA ASP A 64 18.12 -20.38 31.71
C ASP A 64 18.05 -21.12 30.36
N ALA A 65 18.45 -22.39 30.33
CA ALA A 65 18.48 -23.20 29.10
C ALA A 65 17.07 -23.37 28.48
N GLY A 66 16.86 -22.80 27.29
CA GLY A 66 15.60 -22.80 26.58
C GLY A 66 14.56 -21.77 27.04
N SER A 67 14.92 -20.82 27.92
CA SER A 67 14.01 -19.73 28.31
C SER A 67 13.98 -18.59 27.29
N VAL A 68 12.82 -17.92 27.28
CA VAL A 68 12.64 -16.57 26.73
C VAL A 68 12.09 -15.70 27.86
N GLU A 69 12.79 -14.62 28.15
CA GLU A 69 12.51 -13.68 29.23
C GLU A 69 12.46 -12.25 28.67
N TYR A 70 11.84 -11.33 29.40
CA TYR A 70 11.80 -9.93 28.98
C TYR A 70 12.27 -8.97 30.08
N LEU A 71 12.83 -7.84 29.67
CA LEU A 71 13.10 -6.69 30.51
C LEU A 71 12.20 -5.54 30.05
N VAL A 72 11.35 -5.10 30.97
CA VAL A 72 10.42 -3.98 30.78
C VAL A 72 10.91 -2.74 31.48
N ASP A 73 10.48 -1.57 31.00
CA ASP A 73 10.70 -0.29 31.66
C ASP A 73 10.22 -0.37 33.13
N PRO A 74 11.11 -0.22 34.12
CA PRO A 74 10.75 -0.33 35.53
C PRO A 74 9.88 0.84 36.00
N THR A 75 9.77 1.93 35.23
CA THR A 75 9.01 3.14 35.56
C THR A 75 7.61 3.18 34.92
N ALA A 76 7.28 2.25 34.01
CA ALA A 76 6.01 2.25 33.30
C ALA A 76 4.79 1.89 34.20
N PRO A 77 3.62 2.55 34.07
CA PRO A 77 2.46 2.33 34.93
C PRO A 77 1.84 0.92 34.88
N GLN A 78 2.03 0.18 33.79
CA GLN A 78 1.69 -1.24 33.67
C GLN A 78 2.87 -2.00 33.07
N GLN A 79 3.50 -2.87 33.85
CA GLN A 79 4.70 -3.61 33.42
C GLN A 79 4.44 -4.67 32.34
N PHE A 80 3.17 -4.95 32.00
CA PHE A 80 2.75 -6.02 31.09
C PHE A 80 2.20 -5.51 29.74
N GLY A 81 2.66 -4.35 29.26
CA GLY A 81 2.29 -3.81 27.95
C GLY A 81 3.39 -4.02 26.90
N TRP A 82 3.04 -4.35 25.65
CA TRP A 82 4.01 -4.47 24.55
C TRP A 82 4.91 -3.23 24.40
N ALA A 83 4.34 -2.03 24.57
CA ALA A 83 5.07 -0.76 24.51
C ALA A 83 6.16 -0.60 25.59
N ASN A 84 6.11 -1.38 26.66
CA ASN A 84 7.00 -1.24 27.81
C ASN A 84 8.15 -2.25 27.78
N ILE A 85 8.20 -3.18 26.81
CA ILE A 85 9.33 -4.11 26.64
C ILE A 85 10.51 -3.35 26.03
N GLN A 86 11.63 -3.28 26.77
CA GLN A 86 12.87 -2.61 26.34
C GLN A 86 13.90 -3.61 25.79
N LYS A 87 14.01 -4.80 26.40
CA LYS A 87 14.91 -5.87 25.94
C LYS A 87 14.25 -7.26 26.05
N LEU A 88 14.67 -8.18 25.19
CA LEU A 88 14.33 -9.61 25.23
C LEU A 88 15.58 -10.42 25.56
N ALA A 89 15.52 -11.29 26.56
CA ALA A 89 16.59 -12.20 26.94
C ALA A 89 16.30 -13.59 26.35
N LEU A 90 17.19 -14.08 25.48
CA LEU A 90 17.04 -15.35 24.76
C LEU A 90 18.19 -16.31 25.10
N SER A 91 17.89 -17.56 25.38
CA SER A 91 18.87 -18.57 25.80
C SER A 91 19.76 -19.08 24.67
N ASN A 92 21.09 -19.10 24.88
CA ASN A 92 22.07 -19.60 23.90
C ASN A 92 21.93 -21.11 23.62
N THR A 93 21.15 -21.84 24.43
CA THR A 93 20.83 -23.24 24.23
C THR A 93 19.33 -23.47 24.29
N LEU A 94 18.81 -24.33 23.41
CA LEU A 94 17.45 -24.85 23.53
C LEU A 94 17.33 -25.76 24.75
N GLN A 95 16.09 -26.03 25.20
CA GLN A 95 15.80 -26.88 26.37
C GLN A 95 16.21 -28.36 26.19
N ASN A 96 16.68 -28.76 24.99
CA ASN A 96 17.27 -30.08 24.71
C ASN A 96 18.83 -30.06 24.70
N GLY A 97 19.45 -28.90 24.97
CA GLY A 97 20.90 -28.71 25.00
C GLY A 97 21.53 -28.24 23.69
N THR A 98 20.77 -28.14 22.59
CA THR A 98 21.29 -27.66 21.29
C THR A 98 21.71 -26.19 21.38
N ASN A 99 22.94 -25.88 20.98
CA ASN A 99 23.46 -24.51 20.97
C ASN A 99 22.93 -23.73 19.74
N VAL A 100 22.33 -22.56 19.99
CA VAL A 100 21.78 -21.65 18.99
C VAL A 100 22.48 -20.29 18.96
N SER A 101 23.63 -20.15 19.64
CA SER A 101 24.32 -18.86 19.85
C SER A 101 24.82 -18.18 18.57
N GLY A 102 25.01 -18.94 17.49
CA GLY A 102 25.40 -18.40 16.17
C GLY A 102 24.29 -17.62 15.46
N VAL A 103 23.03 -17.97 15.73
CA VAL A 103 21.85 -17.42 15.05
C VAL A 103 21.65 -15.95 15.40
N TYR A 104 22.06 -15.52 16.60
CA TYR A 104 21.84 -14.14 17.07
C TYR A 104 22.47 -13.05 16.19
N SER A 105 23.54 -13.38 15.45
CA SER A 105 24.11 -12.48 14.46
C SER A 105 23.08 -11.97 13.44
N LEU A 106 22.13 -12.84 13.07
CA LEU A 106 21.10 -12.62 12.05
C LEU A 106 19.98 -11.69 12.52
N PHE A 107 19.82 -11.45 13.83
CA PHE A 107 18.77 -10.59 14.37
C PHE A 107 19.15 -9.09 14.35
N THR A 108 20.43 -8.77 14.19
CA THR A 108 20.92 -7.38 14.26
C THR A 108 20.26 -6.51 13.19
N ASN A 109 19.68 -5.37 13.59
CA ASN A 109 18.89 -4.45 12.74
C ASN A 109 17.63 -5.05 12.09
N GLN A 110 17.23 -6.28 12.42
CA GLN A 110 16.03 -6.90 11.85
C GLN A 110 14.74 -6.45 12.54
N ILE A 111 13.63 -6.64 11.83
CA ILE A 111 12.29 -6.55 12.39
C ILE A 111 11.87 -7.96 12.86
N ILE A 112 11.39 -8.06 14.10
CA ILE A 112 10.93 -9.31 14.71
C ILE A 112 9.46 -9.21 15.12
N LYS A 113 8.70 -10.28 14.91
CA LYS A 113 7.34 -10.44 15.44
C LYS A 113 7.40 -11.21 16.75
N VAL A 114 6.74 -10.69 17.76
CA VAL A 114 6.67 -11.23 19.12
C VAL A 114 5.19 -11.49 19.42
N THR A 115 4.80 -12.75 19.62
CA THR A 115 3.38 -13.17 19.69
C THR A 115 3.06 -13.82 21.03
N ASP A 116 1.95 -13.43 21.66
CA ASP A 116 1.35 -14.12 22.82
C ASP A 116 0.47 -15.26 22.28
N ILE A 117 0.80 -16.52 22.60
CA ILE A 117 0.04 -17.68 22.13
C ILE A 117 -1.14 -18.07 23.02
N SER A 118 -1.26 -17.46 24.20
CA SER A 118 -2.36 -17.70 25.12
C SER A 118 -3.58 -16.82 24.81
N GLY A 119 -3.34 -15.61 24.29
CA GLY A 119 -4.35 -14.73 23.71
C GLY A 119 -4.81 -15.22 22.35
N GLY A 120 -5.75 -16.17 22.31
CA GLY A 120 -6.23 -16.89 21.11
C GLY A 120 -6.95 -16.08 20.01
N GLY A 121 -6.63 -14.80 19.82
CA GLY A 121 -7.06 -13.98 18.68
C GLY A 121 -5.91 -13.76 17.67
N GLN A 122 -6.24 -13.48 16.41
CA GLN A 122 -5.23 -13.25 15.35
C GLN A 122 -4.34 -12.01 15.57
N ASN A 123 -4.71 -11.16 16.54
CA ASN A 123 -4.18 -9.83 16.80
C ASN A 123 -3.56 -9.72 18.21
N SER A 124 -2.76 -10.72 18.61
CA SER A 124 -2.07 -10.75 19.90
C SER A 124 -0.55 -10.74 19.70
N TYR A 125 -0.03 -9.67 19.09
CA TYR A 125 1.39 -9.54 18.81
C TYR A 125 1.92 -8.10 18.89
N ALA A 126 3.24 -8.00 18.89
CA ALA A 126 3.94 -6.77 18.65
C ALA A 126 5.08 -6.98 17.65
N ILE A 127 5.32 -5.94 16.85
CA ILE A 127 6.41 -5.89 15.89
C ILE A 127 7.46 -4.94 16.45
N TYR A 128 8.69 -5.44 16.60
CA TYR A 128 9.81 -4.66 17.12
C TYR A 128 10.94 -4.60 16.11
N LYS A 129 11.69 -3.49 16.09
CA LYS A 129 13.01 -3.42 15.49
C LYS A 129 14.07 -3.79 16.53
N VAL A 130 14.98 -4.69 16.20
CA VAL A 130 16.16 -5.00 17.00
C VAL A 130 17.20 -3.89 16.82
N THR A 131 17.66 -3.30 17.91
CA THR A 131 18.60 -2.16 17.90
C THR A 131 20.01 -2.51 18.38
N ASN A 132 20.14 -3.46 19.32
CA ASN A 132 21.43 -3.95 19.79
C ASN A 132 21.31 -5.40 20.30
N ILE A 133 22.42 -6.14 20.33
CA ILE A 133 22.49 -7.49 20.91
C ILE A 133 23.72 -7.58 21.81
N GLU A 134 23.46 -7.79 23.10
CA GLU A 134 24.48 -7.90 24.15
C GLU A 134 24.65 -9.37 24.58
N ASN A 135 25.86 -9.73 25.03
CA ASN A 135 26.09 -11.03 25.65
C ASN A 135 25.59 -11.02 27.10
N THR A 136 24.95 -12.10 27.55
CA THR A 136 24.67 -12.34 28.97
C THR A 136 25.01 -13.78 29.36
N THR A 137 25.09 -14.06 30.66
CA THR A 137 25.33 -15.40 31.19
C THR A 137 24.21 -16.34 30.73
N GLY A 138 24.54 -17.37 29.95
CA GLY A 138 23.57 -18.34 29.43
C GLY A 138 22.79 -17.89 28.18
N GLY A 139 22.82 -16.61 27.79
CA GLY A 139 21.98 -16.09 26.70
C GLY A 139 22.53 -14.89 25.92
N LYS A 140 21.63 -14.24 25.20
CA LYS A 140 21.80 -12.89 24.63
C LYS A 140 20.68 -11.99 25.13
N LEU A 141 20.99 -10.70 25.24
CA LEU A 141 20.04 -9.66 25.60
C LEU A 141 19.85 -8.74 24.39
N ILE A 142 18.68 -8.82 23.77
CA ILE A 142 18.30 -8.13 22.53
C ILE A 142 17.55 -6.84 22.89
N SER A 143 18.15 -5.69 22.63
CA SER A 143 17.48 -4.40 22.74
C SER A 143 16.49 -4.22 21.59
N VAL A 144 15.28 -3.80 21.91
CA VAL A 144 14.15 -3.71 20.97
C VAL A 144 13.48 -2.34 21.01
N THR A 145 12.88 -1.94 19.89
CA THR A 145 12.06 -0.72 19.78
C THR A 145 10.76 -1.09 19.10
N LEU A 146 9.62 -0.80 19.74
CA LEU A 146 8.31 -1.11 19.19
C LEU A 146 8.08 -0.31 17.89
N LEU A 147 7.65 -0.99 16.83
CA LEU A 147 7.21 -0.38 15.57
C LEU A 147 5.68 -0.27 15.52
N THR A 148 4.99 -1.35 15.85
CA THR A 148 3.51 -1.41 15.94
C THR A 148 3.10 -2.45 16.97
N ALA A 149 2.11 -2.14 17.81
CA ALA A 149 1.49 -3.10 18.73
C ALA A 149 0.01 -3.31 18.36
N ASP A 150 -0.46 -4.57 18.44
CA ASP A 150 -1.89 -4.85 18.63
C ASP A 150 -2.14 -5.56 19.97
N GLY A 151 -3.15 -5.05 20.69
CA GLY A 151 -3.52 -5.53 22.02
C GLY A 151 -2.50 -5.27 23.14
N THR A 152 -2.74 -5.95 24.26
CA THR A 152 -1.92 -5.93 25.48
C THR A 152 -1.65 -7.38 25.86
N PRO A 153 -0.40 -7.82 26.04
CA PRO A 153 -0.10 -9.22 26.33
C PRO A 153 -0.55 -9.59 27.74
N THR A 154 -0.92 -10.86 27.91
CA THR A 154 -1.15 -11.46 29.23
C THR A 154 -0.02 -12.42 29.57
N GLU A 155 0.08 -12.85 30.83
CA GLU A 155 1.33 -13.35 31.41
C GLU A 155 1.75 -14.79 30.99
N ALA A 156 1.48 -15.22 29.75
CA ALA A 156 1.79 -16.57 29.28
C ALA A 156 2.30 -16.64 27.82
N ASN A 157 3.55 -17.11 27.69
CA ASN A 157 4.18 -17.63 26.46
C ASN A 157 4.32 -16.66 25.28
N VAL A 158 5.51 -16.05 25.19
CA VAL A 158 5.95 -15.22 24.08
C VAL A 158 6.78 -16.04 23.08
N ILE A 159 6.37 -16.07 21.80
CA ILE A 159 7.16 -16.64 20.70
C ILE A 159 7.72 -15.52 19.81
N VAL A 160 9.02 -15.60 19.49
CA VAL A 160 9.65 -14.81 18.44
C VAL A 160 9.55 -15.57 17.11
N ALA A 161 8.88 -15.00 16.13
CA ALA A 161 8.74 -15.57 14.78
C ALA A 161 9.34 -14.63 13.73
N PHE A 162 10.12 -15.20 12.81
CA PHE A 162 10.74 -14.47 11.72
C PHE A 162 9.79 -14.40 10.52
N SER A 163 9.27 -13.21 10.22
CA SER A 163 8.69 -12.92 8.90
C SER A 163 9.84 -12.58 7.94
N GLY A 164 9.75 -13.06 6.70
CA GLY A 164 10.88 -13.09 5.76
C GLY A 164 11.52 -11.72 5.45
N ILE A 165 12.82 -11.75 5.21
CA ILE A 165 13.60 -10.59 4.78
C ILE A 165 13.15 -10.19 3.37
N VAL A 166 12.49 -9.04 3.26
CA VAL A 166 12.29 -8.31 2.00
C VAL A 166 13.27 -7.12 2.04
N ARG A 167 14.01 -6.86 0.95
CA ARG A 167 14.94 -5.73 0.93
C ARG A 167 14.13 -4.43 0.88
N ALA A 168 14.67 -3.34 1.44
CA ALA A 168 13.99 -2.04 1.38
C ALA A 168 13.75 -1.55 -0.07
N GLU A 169 14.59 -1.99 -1.01
CA GLU A 169 14.47 -1.75 -2.46
C GLU A 169 13.38 -2.61 -3.15
N ASP A 170 12.89 -3.67 -2.50
CA ASP A 170 11.76 -4.49 -2.97
C ASP A 170 10.40 -4.03 -2.37
N ILE A 171 10.39 -3.05 -1.46
CA ILE A 171 9.20 -2.58 -0.72
C ILE A 171 8.50 -1.39 -1.40
N ASP A 172 9.17 -0.68 -2.31
CA ASP A 172 8.69 0.59 -2.88
C ASP A 172 7.97 0.43 -4.25
N ALA A 173 7.55 -0.78 -4.59
CA ALA A 173 7.02 -1.14 -5.92
C ALA A 173 5.48 -1.21 -6.03
N LEU A 174 4.73 -1.00 -4.94
CA LEU A 174 3.26 -1.04 -4.93
C LEU A 174 2.69 0.04 -4.02
N VAL A 175 2.20 1.14 -4.60
CA VAL A 175 1.37 2.10 -3.85
C VAL A 175 -0.08 1.61 -3.78
N SER A 176 -0.91 2.21 -2.92
CA SER A 176 -2.35 1.90 -2.84
C SER A 176 -3.11 2.15 -4.15
N ALA A 177 -2.55 2.91 -5.08
CA ALA A 177 -3.07 3.10 -6.43
C ALA A 177 -2.68 1.99 -7.42
N ASP A 178 -1.79 1.07 -7.05
CA ASP A 178 -1.40 -0.11 -7.84
C ASP A 178 -2.14 -1.39 -7.42
N ILE A 179 -2.86 -1.32 -6.30
CA ILE A 179 -3.63 -2.42 -5.72
C ILE A 179 -5.12 -2.15 -5.95
N ILE A 180 -5.83 -3.08 -6.59
CA ILE A 180 -7.27 -2.95 -6.86
C ILE A 180 -8.11 -3.94 -6.05
N ASP A 181 -9.11 -3.42 -5.34
CA ASP A 181 -10.05 -4.21 -4.53
C ASP A 181 -11.36 -4.52 -5.29
N ASP A 182 -11.26 -4.79 -6.60
CA ASP A 182 -12.39 -5.11 -7.47
C ASP A 182 -12.03 -6.26 -8.43
N LEU A 183 -12.88 -7.29 -8.48
CA LEU A 183 -12.75 -8.46 -9.36
C LEU A 183 -13.27 -8.22 -10.78
N LEU A 184 -13.95 -7.10 -11.02
CA LEU A 184 -14.46 -6.70 -12.33
C LEU A 184 -13.50 -5.76 -13.09
N SER A 185 -12.36 -5.42 -12.49
CA SER A 185 -11.36 -4.57 -13.13
C SER A 185 -10.69 -5.29 -14.31
N THR A 186 -10.65 -4.61 -15.46
CA THR A 186 -9.90 -5.03 -16.65
C THR A 186 -8.51 -4.39 -16.74
N ASP A 187 -8.09 -3.61 -15.73
CA ASP A 187 -6.78 -2.95 -15.70
C ASP A 187 -5.66 -3.95 -15.40
N ALA A 188 -5.07 -4.51 -16.46
CA ALA A 188 -3.96 -5.45 -16.41
C ALA A 188 -2.65 -4.86 -15.84
N THR A 189 -2.59 -3.56 -15.52
CA THR A 189 -1.43 -2.92 -14.89
C THR A 189 -1.48 -2.92 -13.35
N LYS A 190 -2.54 -3.48 -12.76
CA LYS A 190 -2.83 -3.42 -11.33
C LYS A 190 -2.91 -4.81 -10.70
N VAL A 191 -2.41 -4.94 -9.47
CA VAL A 191 -2.45 -6.20 -8.72
C VAL A 191 -3.73 -6.29 -7.90
N LEU A 192 -4.33 -7.47 -7.81
CA LEU A 192 -5.50 -7.69 -6.96
C LEU A 192 -5.13 -7.52 -5.48
N SER A 193 -6.03 -6.92 -4.71
CA SER A 193 -5.87 -6.77 -3.27
C SER A 193 -5.81 -8.14 -2.56
N ALA A 194 -5.18 -8.19 -1.39
CA ALA A 194 -5.24 -9.36 -0.52
C ALA A 194 -6.68 -9.72 -0.08
N ASN A 195 -7.59 -8.74 -0.08
CA ASN A 195 -9.02 -8.96 0.22
C ASN A 195 -9.72 -9.67 -0.96
N GLN A 196 -9.47 -9.27 -2.21
CA GLN A 196 -9.97 -10.03 -3.38
C GLN A 196 -9.27 -11.37 -3.55
N GLY A 197 -7.98 -11.47 -3.23
CA GLY A 197 -7.28 -12.76 -3.13
C GLY A 197 -7.93 -13.70 -2.12
N ARG A 198 -8.40 -13.18 -0.98
CA ARG A 198 -9.18 -13.93 0.02
C ARG A 198 -10.58 -14.31 -0.47
N VAL A 199 -11.26 -13.44 -1.24
CA VAL A 199 -12.56 -13.75 -1.85
C VAL A 199 -12.42 -14.83 -2.91
N LEU A 200 -11.47 -14.70 -3.84
CA LEU A 200 -11.10 -15.72 -4.82
C LEU A 200 -10.71 -17.04 -4.14
N LYS A 201 -9.87 -16.99 -3.10
CA LYS A 201 -9.54 -18.19 -2.32
C LYS A 201 -10.79 -18.79 -1.68
N GLY A 202 -11.72 -18.00 -1.14
CA GLY A 202 -12.98 -18.50 -0.60
C GLY A 202 -13.88 -19.17 -1.65
N LEU A 203 -13.92 -18.65 -2.88
CA LEU A 203 -14.62 -19.26 -4.01
C LEU A 203 -13.92 -20.55 -4.48
N ILE A 204 -12.59 -20.54 -4.59
CA ILE A 204 -11.77 -21.70 -4.97
C ILE A 204 -11.83 -22.77 -3.88
N ASP A 205 -11.79 -22.40 -2.60
CA ASP A 205 -11.98 -23.31 -1.45
C ASP A 205 -13.40 -23.86 -1.46
N GLY A 206 -14.42 -23.06 -1.81
CA GLY A 206 -15.80 -23.53 -1.95
C GLY A 206 -15.96 -24.54 -3.08
N ILE A 207 -15.42 -24.24 -4.26
CA ILE A 207 -15.34 -25.16 -5.41
C ILE A 207 -14.57 -26.42 -5.03
N ASN A 208 -13.40 -26.28 -4.39
CA ASN A 208 -12.61 -27.41 -3.93
C ASN A 208 -13.31 -28.19 -2.82
N THR A 209 -14.11 -27.58 -1.95
CA THR A 209 -14.91 -28.30 -0.94
C THR A 209 -16.02 -29.11 -1.61
N ILE A 210 -16.64 -28.57 -2.67
CA ILE A 210 -17.60 -29.30 -3.51
C ILE A 210 -16.90 -30.47 -4.25
N LEU A 211 -15.67 -30.27 -4.74
CA LEU A 211 -14.89 -31.27 -5.48
C LEU A 211 -14.13 -32.28 -4.59
N GLN A 212 -13.90 -31.99 -3.32
CA GLN A 212 -13.18 -32.83 -2.35
C GLN A 212 -14.12 -33.58 -1.39
N SER A 213 -15.44 -33.53 -1.61
CA SER A 213 -16.37 -34.36 -0.84
C SER A 213 -16.19 -35.84 -1.17
N ASP A 214 -15.44 -36.54 -0.31
CA ASP A 214 -15.33 -38.00 -0.26
C ASP A 214 -16.51 -38.66 0.50
N ASP A 215 -17.52 -37.88 0.88
CA ASP A 215 -18.80 -38.37 1.40
C ASP A 215 -19.77 -38.77 0.27
N ILE A 216 -19.90 -40.09 0.09
CA ILE A 216 -20.77 -40.74 -0.89
C ILE A 216 -22.28 -40.76 -0.50
N SER A 217 -22.69 -40.06 0.56
CA SER A 217 -24.04 -40.17 1.14
C SER A 217 -24.96 -38.95 0.97
N LEU A 218 -24.55 -37.92 0.22
CA LEU A 218 -25.41 -36.79 -0.14
C LEU A 218 -25.90 -36.86 -1.59
N ASP A 219 -27.21 -37.12 -1.72
CA ASP A 219 -27.87 -37.78 -2.84
C ASP A 219 -28.28 -36.86 -4.00
N THR A 220 -27.89 -37.18 -5.24
CA THR A 220 -28.43 -36.55 -6.47
C THR A 220 -28.58 -37.50 -7.68
N LEU A 221 -28.24 -38.77 -7.55
CA LEU A 221 -28.32 -39.76 -8.64
C LEU A 221 -28.99 -41.07 -8.20
N GLN A 222 -28.86 -41.47 -6.93
CA GLN A 222 -29.54 -42.66 -6.42
C GLN A 222 -31.01 -42.36 -6.12
N GLU A 223 -31.35 -41.19 -5.56
CA GLU A 223 -32.73 -40.71 -5.42
C GLU A 223 -33.44 -40.62 -6.77
N VAL A 224 -32.76 -40.12 -7.81
CA VAL A 224 -33.31 -40.03 -9.17
C VAL A 224 -33.58 -41.43 -9.73
N VAL A 225 -32.64 -42.36 -9.56
CA VAL A 225 -32.79 -43.77 -9.99
C VAL A 225 -33.90 -44.48 -9.22
N ASP A 226 -34.06 -44.23 -7.92
CA ASP A 226 -35.10 -44.87 -7.11
C ASP A 226 -36.48 -44.22 -7.28
N TYR A 227 -36.55 -42.92 -7.56
CA TYR A 227 -37.76 -42.24 -8.03
C TYR A 227 -38.19 -42.75 -9.41
N ILE A 228 -37.25 -42.97 -10.34
CA ILE A 228 -37.52 -43.61 -11.63
C ILE A 228 -38.03 -45.05 -11.44
N LYS A 229 -37.43 -45.85 -10.54
CA LYS A 229 -37.94 -47.20 -10.23
C LYS A 229 -39.35 -47.17 -9.61
N ALA A 230 -39.62 -46.25 -8.69
CA ALA A 230 -40.92 -46.08 -8.05
C ALA A 230 -42.00 -45.61 -9.02
N ASN A 231 -41.67 -44.68 -9.93
CA ASN A 231 -42.54 -44.28 -11.03
C ASN A 231 -42.75 -45.41 -12.03
N ASN A 232 -41.73 -46.19 -12.38
CA ASN A 232 -41.87 -47.34 -13.28
C ASN A 232 -42.78 -48.43 -12.67
N ALA A 233 -42.67 -48.68 -11.35
CA ALA A 233 -43.59 -49.56 -10.62
C ALA A 233 -45.04 -49.00 -10.59
N SER A 234 -45.19 -47.68 -10.42
CA SER A 234 -46.50 -47.01 -10.46
C SER A 234 -47.13 -47.02 -11.86
N ILE A 235 -46.32 -46.86 -12.91
CA ILE A 235 -46.71 -46.96 -14.33
C ILE A 235 -47.11 -48.41 -14.66
N ALA A 236 -46.40 -49.43 -14.14
CA ALA A 236 -46.80 -50.82 -14.28
C ALA A 236 -48.16 -51.12 -13.59
N SER A 237 -48.39 -50.54 -12.40
CA SER A 237 -49.68 -50.62 -11.70
C SER A 237 -50.80 -49.89 -12.46
N LEU A 238 -50.52 -48.71 -13.02
CA LEU A 238 -51.44 -47.97 -13.88
C LEU A 238 -51.76 -48.73 -15.17
N ASN A 239 -50.77 -49.31 -15.85
CA ASN A 239 -51.00 -50.15 -17.03
C ASN A 239 -51.85 -51.39 -16.70
N THR A 240 -51.65 -52.00 -15.53
CA THR A 240 -52.51 -53.10 -15.05
C THR A 240 -53.94 -52.61 -14.80
N SER A 241 -54.10 -51.41 -14.23
CA SER A 241 -55.41 -50.78 -13.98
C SER A 241 -56.13 -50.35 -15.27
N VAL A 242 -55.40 -49.81 -16.24
CA VAL A 242 -55.90 -49.45 -17.58
C VAL A 242 -56.25 -50.69 -18.40
N SER A 243 -55.47 -51.78 -18.27
CA SER A 243 -55.81 -53.09 -18.83
C SER A 243 -57.11 -53.66 -18.21
N ASN A 244 -57.32 -53.46 -16.91
CA ASN A 244 -58.59 -53.81 -16.25
C ASN A 244 -59.77 -52.89 -16.65
N LEU A 245 -59.52 -51.63 -17.02
CA LEU A 245 -60.52 -50.78 -17.68
C LEU A 245 -60.85 -51.26 -19.10
N SER A 246 -59.87 -51.84 -19.81
CA SER A 246 -60.06 -52.43 -21.14
C SER A 246 -60.93 -53.70 -21.10
N THR A 247 -60.85 -54.50 -20.03
CA THR A 247 -61.67 -55.72 -19.86
C THR A 247 -63.03 -55.47 -19.20
N THR A 248 -63.30 -54.25 -18.71
CA THR A 248 -64.59 -53.85 -18.14
C THR A 248 -65.38 -52.85 -18.99
N LYS A 249 -64.78 -52.31 -20.06
CA LYS A 249 -65.50 -51.53 -21.08
C LYS A 249 -66.28 -52.44 -22.03
N VAL A 250 -67.52 -52.06 -22.30
CA VAL A 250 -68.37 -52.66 -23.34
C VAL A 250 -68.46 -51.67 -24.50
N ASP A 251 -68.05 -52.09 -25.68
CA ASP A 251 -67.99 -51.19 -26.85
C ASP A 251 -69.36 -50.79 -27.40
N LYS A 252 -69.45 -49.55 -27.88
CA LYS A 252 -70.67 -48.94 -28.42
C LYS A 252 -70.97 -49.45 -29.83
N ILE A 253 -71.83 -50.45 -29.95
CA ILE A 253 -72.28 -51.00 -31.24
C ILE A 253 -73.21 -49.99 -31.95
N VAL A 254 -72.85 -49.61 -33.18
CA VAL A 254 -73.66 -48.70 -34.02
C VAL A 254 -75.06 -49.29 -34.22
N GLY A 255 -76.09 -48.49 -33.89
CA GLY A 255 -77.50 -48.91 -33.94
C GLY A 255 -78.10 -49.37 -32.60
N LYS A 256 -77.32 -49.44 -31.51
CA LYS A 256 -77.86 -49.56 -30.15
C LYS A 256 -77.22 -48.55 -29.18
N GLY A 257 -78.08 -47.83 -28.46
CA GLY A 257 -77.69 -47.03 -27.29
C GLY A 257 -77.19 -47.92 -26.15
N LEU A 258 -76.55 -47.29 -25.16
CA LEU A 258 -75.83 -47.99 -24.09
C LEU A 258 -76.73 -48.95 -23.28
N SER A 259 -76.10 -49.97 -22.69
CA SER A 259 -76.76 -51.10 -22.04
C SER A 259 -77.60 -50.71 -20.82
N THR A 260 -78.92 -50.86 -20.94
CA THR A 260 -79.87 -51.25 -19.87
C THR A 260 -79.60 -50.73 -18.46
N GLU A 261 -80.21 -49.59 -18.11
CA GLU A 261 -81.07 -49.34 -16.92
C GLU A 261 -81.21 -47.82 -16.60
N ASP A 262 -81.44 -46.95 -17.61
CA ASP A 262 -81.59 -45.50 -17.41
C ASP A 262 -83.00 -45.04 -16.95
N PHE A 263 -83.96 -45.96 -16.77
CA PHE A 263 -85.36 -45.62 -16.49
C PHE A 263 -85.92 -46.42 -15.31
N THR A 264 -86.45 -45.73 -14.31
CA THR A 264 -87.29 -46.40 -13.30
C THR A 264 -88.54 -46.99 -13.95
N SER A 265 -89.09 -48.07 -13.38
CA SER A 265 -90.24 -48.81 -13.96
C SER A 265 -91.48 -47.93 -14.23
N ALA A 266 -91.61 -46.81 -13.51
CA ALA A 266 -92.67 -45.82 -13.72
C ALA A 266 -92.48 -44.96 -14.99
N LEU A 267 -91.25 -44.72 -15.44
CA LEU A 267 -90.96 -43.95 -16.65
C LEU A 267 -91.13 -44.81 -17.92
N LEU A 268 -90.69 -46.06 -17.86
CA LEU A 268 -90.86 -47.02 -18.97
C LEU A 268 -92.36 -47.28 -19.27
N ALA A 269 -93.20 -47.34 -18.23
CA ALA A 269 -94.66 -47.44 -18.39
C ALA A 269 -95.28 -46.23 -19.10
N LYS A 270 -94.79 -45.00 -18.82
CA LYS A 270 -95.23 -43.78 -19.53
C LYS A 270 -94.79 -43.78 -21.00
N LEU A 271 -93.56 -44.20 -21.29
CA LEU A 271 -93.02 -44.18 -22.65
C LEU A 271 -93.74 -45.17 -23.57
N ASN A 272 -94.03 -46.38 -23.08
CA ASN A 272 -94.82 -47.39 -23.81
C ASN A 272 -96.32 -47.03 -23.95
N SER A 273 -96.77 -45.92 -23.37
CA SER A 273 -98.14 -45.39 -23.53
C SER A 273 -98.26 -44.39 -24.68
N ILE A 274 -97.17 -44.06 -25.39
CA ILE A 274 -97.19 -43.13 -26.54
C ILE A 274 -97.44 -43.92 -27.83
N ALA A 275 -98.51 -43.57 -28.54
CA ALA A 275 -98.90 -44.23 -29.79
C ALA A 275 -98.01 -43.78 -30.98
N ALA A 276 -97.85 -44.65 -31.96
CA ALA A 276 -97.08 -44.35 -33.18
C ALA A 276 -97.71 -43.22 -34.02
N ASN A 277 -96.85 -42.47 -34.73
CA ASN A 277 -97.14 -41.30 -35.59
C ASN A 277 -97.28 -39.94 -34.87
N ALA A 278 -96.37 -39.63 -33.94
CA ALA A 278 -96.10 -38.25 -33.51
C ALA A 278 -94.82 -37.71 -34.18
N GLU A 279 -94.93 -36.60 -34.92
CA GLU A 279 -93.93 -36.06 -35.87
C GLU A 279 -93.61 -34.56 -35.53
N VAL A 280 -92.88 -33.69 -36.25
CA VAL A 280 -92.44 -33.59 -37.68
C VAL A 280 -91.22 -32.62 -37.81
N ASN A 281 -90.45 -32.68 -38.92
CA ASN A 281 -89.84 -31.53 -39.67
C ASN A 281 -88.70 -30.64 -39.09
N VAL A 282 -87.90 -29.85 -39.86
CA VAL A 282 -87.22 -29.92 -41.21
C VAL A 282 -86.00 -28.97 -41.26
N GLN A 283 -85.21 -29.05 -42.34
CA GLN A 283 -84.11 -28.16 -42.73
C GLN A 283 -84.53 -26.68 -42.89
N SER A 284 -83.65 -25.73 -42.53
CA SER A 284 -83.92 -24.28 -42.52
C SER A 284 -83.05 -23.47 -43.50
N ASN A 285 -83.53 -22.29 -43.94
CA ASN A 285 -82.86 -21.44 -44.94
C ASN A 285 -82.42 -20.09 -44.35
N TRP A 286 -81.11 -19.81 -44.38
CA TRP A 286 -80.53 -18.64 -43.73
C TRP A 286 -80.81 -17.30 -44.45
N ALA A 287 -81.13 -17.33 -45.74
CA ALA A 287 -81.36 -16.13 -46.55
C ALA A 287 -82.84 -15.68 -46.59
N GLU A 288 -83.75 -16.41 -45.96
CA GLU A 288 -85.18 -16.10 -45.99
C GLU A 288 -85.50 -14.78 -45.26
N ALA A 289 -86.39 -14.00 -45.87
CA ALA A 289 -86.77 -12.64 -45.50
C ALA A 289 -88.29 -12.44 -45.34
N ASP A 290 -89.15 -13.34 -45.87
CA ASP A 290 -90.58 -13.33 -45.54
C ASP A 290 -90.81 -13.94 -44.16
N THR A 291 -91.31 -13.13 -43.23
CA THR A 291 -91.55 -13.52 -41.83
C THR A 291 -92.64 -14.56 -41.66
N ASN A 292 -93.40 -14.88 -42.71
CA ASN A 292 -94.52 -15.83 -42.68
C ASN A 292 -94.17 -17.20 -43.32
N SER A 293 -92.92 -17.40 -43.73
CA SER A 293 -92.41 -18.65 -44.31
C SER A 293 -91.91 -19.61 -43.23
N ASP A 294 -92.27 -20.89 -43.30
CA ASP A 294 -91.85 -21.96 -42.37
C ASP A 294 -90.31 -22.12 -42.27
N ALA A 295 -89.55 -21.58 -43.25
CA ALA A 295 -88.09 -21.62 -43.28
C ALA A 295 -87.41 -20.39 -42.63
N PHE A 296 -88.18 -19.39 -42.16
CA PHE A 296 -87.67 -18.11 -41.69
C PHE A 296 -87.06 -18.18 -40.28
N ILE A 297 -85.79 -17.78 -40.16
CA ILE A 297 -85.07 -17.73 -38.88
C ILE A 297 -85.07 -16.29 -38.34
N GLN A 298 -85.75 -16.07 -37.20
CA GLN A 298 -85.87 -14.76 -36.53
C GLN A 298 -84.60 -14.27 -35.84
N ASN A 299 -83.75 -15.18 -35.33
CA ASN A 299 -82.62 -14.83 -34.46
C ASN A 299 -81.28 -15.21 -35.12
N LYS A 300 -80.87 -14.43 -36.13
CA LYS A 300 -79.61 -14.62 -36.86
C LYS A 300 -78.45 -13.99 -36.07
N PRO A 301 -77.42 -14.76 -35.63
CA PRO A 301 -76.21 -14.19 -35.03
C PRO A 301 -75.46 -13.29 -36.01
N SER A 302 -74.65 -12.38 -35.47
CA SER A 302 -73.87 -11.40 -36.24
C SER A 302 -72.38 -11.52 -35.88
N VAL A 303 -71.49 -11.10 -36.81
CA VAL A 303 -70.05 -10.78 -36.59
C VAL A 303 -69.08 -12.00 -36.44
N VAL A 304 -67.83 -12.07 -36.97
CA VAL A 304 -67.04 -11.35 -38.02
C VAL A 304 -65.75 -12.16 -38.34
N GLU A 305 -65.17 -11.94 -39.53
CA GLU A 305 -63.78 -12.13 -40.02
C GLU A 305 -62.85 -13.32 -39.72
N THR A 306 -61.97 -13.50 -40.71
CA THR A 306 -60.91 -14.48 -40.94
C THR A 306 -59.99 -14.86 -39.78
N SER A 307 -59.78 -16.17 -39.63
CA SER A 307 -58.46 -16.74 -39.34
C SER A 307 -58.11 -17.80 -40.39
N ARG A 308 -56.84 -17.84 -40.81
CA ARG A 308 -56.28 -18.96 -41.60
C ARG A 308 -55.17 -19.58 -40.76
N THR A 309 -55.39 -20.81 -40.30
CA THR A 309 -54.38 -21.57 -39.59
C THR A 309 -53.22 -21.91 -40.52
N ILE A 310 -51.99 -21.70 -40.06
CA ILE A 310 -50.80 -22.30 -40.68
C ILE A 310 -50.52 -23.57 -39.90
N GLU A 311 -50.57 -24.72 -40.57
CA GLU A 311 -50.30 -26.02 -39.99
C GLU A 311 -48.84 -26.38 -40.27
N VAL A 312 -48.01 -26.38 -39.21
CA VAL A 312 -46.62 -26.86 -39.26
C VAL A 312 -46.65 -28.31 -38.80
N ALA A 313 -46.33 -29.24 -39.71
CA ALA A 313 -46.39 -30.68 -39.42
C ALA A 313 -45.18 -31.10 -38.57
N GLY A 314 -45.44 -31.48 -37.32
CA GLY A 314 -44.49 -32.02 -36.35
C GLY A 314 -45.22 -32.40 -35.06
N THR A 315 -44.61 -33.22 -34.21
CA THR A 315 -45.14 -33.45 -32.86
C THR A 315 -44.80 -32.26 -31.95
N THR A 316 -45.49 -32.15 -30.81
CA THR A 316 -45.22 -31.11 -29.79
C THR A 316 -43.82 -31.19 -29.17
N ASN A 317 -43.07 -32.25 -29.47
CA ASN A 317 -41.72 -32.50 -28.96
C ASN A 317 -40.64 -32.23 -30.02
N GLU A 318 -41.00 -31.91 -31.26
CA GLU A 318 -40.04 -31.64 -32.34
C GLU A 318 -39.97 -30.16 -32.72
N VAL A 319 -41.06 -29.41 -32.52
CA VAL A 319 -41.20 -28.04 -33.06
C VAL A 319 -41.88 -27.11 -32.05
N ASN A 320 -41.19 -26.05 -31.63
CA ASN A 320 -41.73 -24.96 -30.82
C ASN A 320 -41.91 -23.69 -31.66
N VAL A 321 -43.13 -23.16 -31.75
CA VAL A 321 -43.46 -21.99 -32.60
C VAL A 321 -43.91 -20.82 -31.73
N THR A 322 -43.24 -19.68 -31.85
CA THR A 322 -43.58 -18.44 -31.11
C THR A 322 -43.92 -17.30 -32.09
N PRO A 323 -44.99 -16.51 -31.86
CA PRO A 323 -45.94 -16.58 -30.74
C PRO A 323 -46.95 -17.73 -30.83
N THR A 324 -47.29 -18.33 -29.69
CA THR A 324 -48.32 -19.38 -29.60
C THR A 324 -49.74 -18.78 -29.53
N GLY A 325 -50.69 -19.40 -30.23
CA GLY A 325 -52.09 -18.97 -30.26
C GLY A 325 -52.46 -18.04 -31.44
N ALA A 326 -53.74 -17.65 -31.52
CA ALA A 326 -54.28 -16.88 -32.64
C ALA A 326 -53.65 -15.48 -32.76
N GLN A 327 -53.15 -15.14 -33.94
CA GLN A 327 -52.44 -13.88 -34.22
C GLN A 327 -53.27 -12.91 -35.06
N ASP A 328 -53.18 -11.63 -34.71
CA ASP A 328 -53.70 -10.53 -35.54
C ASP A 328 -52.74 -10.27 -36.71
N LEU A 329 -53.22 -10.52 -37.93
CA LEU A 329 -52.49 -10.42 -39.19
C LEU A 329 -52.68 -9.05 -39.91
N SER A 330 -53.23 -8.04 -39.22
CA SER A 330 -53.37 -6.68 -39.78
C SER A 330 -52.04 -5.95 -40.05
N ALA A 331 -50.91 -6.53 -39.62
CA ALA A 331 -49.55 -6.11 -39.91
C ALA A 331 -48.62 -7.32 -40.14
N ASN A 332 -47.44 -7.09 -40.71
CA ASN A 332 -46.42 -8.13 -40.88
C ASN A 332 -46.03 -8.76 -39.52
N ARG A 333 -45.93 -10.09 -39.47
CA ARG A 333 -45.52 -10.85 -38.29
C ARG A 333 -44.32 -11.74 -38.61
N THR A 334 -43.38 -11.81 -37.69
CA THR A 334 -42.30 -12.81 -37.68
C THR A 334 -42.73 -13.98 -36.81
N PHE A 335 -42.58 -15.20 -37.33
CA PHE A 335 -42.78 -16.44 -36.58
C PHE A 335 -41.40 -17.08 -36.37
N THR A 336 -41.06 -17.39 -35.12
CA THR A 336 -39.84 -18.15 -34.81
C THR A 336 -40.21 -19.61 -34.63
N VAL A 337 -39.57 -20.49 -35.39
CA VAL A 337 -39.72 -21.94 -35.32
C VAL A 337 -38.40 -22.50 -34.79
N GLY A 338 -38.41 -23.01 -33.56
CA GLY A 338 -37.27 -23.69 -32.95
C GLY A 338 -37.48 -25.21 -32.93
N LEU A 339 -36.38 -25.95 -33.01
CA LEU A 339 -36.34 -27.39 -32.74
C LEU A 339 -35.96 -27.60 -31.27
N THR A 340 -36.51 -28.63 -30.63
CA THR A 340 -36.46 -28.81 -29.17
C THR A 340 -35.38 -29.77 -28.66
N ASP A 341 -34.87 -30.65 -29.53
CA ASP A 341 -33.87 -31.69 -29.23
C ASP A 341 -32.76 -31.69 -30.32
N ASP A 342 -31.94 -32.74 -30.37
CA ASP A 342 -30.83 -32.93 -31.32
C ASP A 342 -31.24 -32.77 -32.80
N VAL A 343 -30.37 -32.13 -33.59
CA VAL A 343 -30.58 -31.89 -35.03
C VAL A 343 -29.56 -32.69 -35.85
N GLU A 344 -30.01 -33.75 -36.52
CA GLU A 344 -29.18 -34.49 -37.48
C GLU A 344 -29.10 -33.72 -38.82
N ILE A 345 -27.92 -33.18 -39.13
CA ILE A 345 -27.63 -32.51 -40.40
C ILE A 345 -26.86 -33.47 -41.29
N ALA A 346 -27.50 -33.98 -42.34
CA ALA A 346 -26.98 -35.10 -43.14
C ALA A 346 -25.84 -34.76 -44.12
N ASP A 347 -25.45 -33.48 -44.26
CA ASP A 347 -24.42 -33.04 -45.22
C ASP A 347 -23.69 -31.77 -44.73
N THR A 348 -24.24 -30.58 -44.95
CA THR A 348 -23.58 -29.29 -44.64
C THR A 348 -24.47 -28.33 -43.83
N LEU A 349 -23.85 -27.60 -42.91
CA LEU A 349 -24.44 -26.45 -42.21
C LEU A 349 -23.89 -25.15 -42.82
N SER A 350 -24.76 -24.23 -43.20
CA SER A 350 -24.39 -22.93 -43.79
C SER A 350 -24.99 -21.79 -42.96
N PHE A 351 -24.14 -20.86 -42.55
CA PHE A 351 -24.54 -19.60 -41.94
C PHE A 351 -24.65 -18.53 -43.03
N THR A 352 -25.78 -17.81 -43.08
CA THR A 352 -26.07 -16.84 -44.17
C THR A 352 -26.20 -15.39 -43.69
N ASN A 353 -26.27 -15.16 -42.37
CA ASN A 353 -26.45 -13.85 -41.76
C ASN A 353 -25.31 -13.55 -40.79
N THR A 354 -24.44 -12.62 -41.16
CA THR A 354 -23.35 -12.11 -40.32
C THR A 354 -23.91 -11.48 -39.03
N GLN A 355 -23.20 -11.65 -37.91
CA GLN A 355 -23.54 -10.98 -36.65
C GLN A 355 -22.73 -9.70 -36.50
N SER A 356 -23.38 -8.60 -36.12
CA SER A 356 -22.73 -7.31 -35.87
C SER A 356 -22.04 -7.22 -34.50
N SER A 357 -22.18 -8.25 -33.66
CA SER A 357 -21.66 -8.32 -32.29
C SER A 357 -21.79 -9.75 -31.76
N THR A 358 -20.95 -10.13 -30.81
CA THR A 358 -21.02 -11.42 -30.10
C THR A 358 -22.44 -11.71 -29.56
N PRO A 359 -23.04 -12.87 -29.88
CA PRO A 359 -24.34 -13.28 -29.34
C PRO A 359 -24.34 -13.44 -27.82
N THR A 360 -25.49 -13.21 -27.19
CA THR A 360 -25.65 -13.24 -25.72
C THR A 360 -25.93 -14.63 -25.14
N PHE A 361 -25.91 -15.67 -25.97
CA PHE A 361 -26.13 -17.06 -25.54
C PHE A 361 -24.84 -17.85 -25.73
N ASP A 362 -24.57 -18.79 -24.82
CA ASP A 362 -23.37 -19.62 -24.86
C ASP A 362 -23.63 -20.97 -25.54
N ASN A 363 -22.55 -21.66 -25.89
CA ASN A 363 -22.50 -22.90 -26.68
C ASN A 363 -23.06 -22.71 -28.12
N GLY A 364 -22.69 -21.59 -28.74
CA GLY A 364 -23.14 -21.17 -30.07
C GLY A 364 -22.02 -21.13 -31.11
N LEU A 365 -22.40 -21.36 -32.37
CA LEU A 365 -21.58 -21.05 -33.55
C LEU A 365 -22.21 -19.87 -34.29
N TYR A 366 -21.39 -18.91 -34.68
CA TYR A 366 -21.80 -17.77 -35.50
C TYR A 366 -20.61 -17.26 -36.32
N PHE A 367 -20.85 -16.34 -37.26
CA PHE A 367 -19.77 -15.65 -37.95
C PHE A 367 -19.97 -14.13 -37.91
N THR A 368 -18.85 -13.42 -37.99
CA THR A 368 -18.80 -11.97 -38.20
C THR A 368 -18.17 -11.69 -39.56
N THR A 369 -18.33 -10.46 -40.06
CA THR A 369 -17.69 -10.02 -41.30
C THR A 369 -16.94 -8.72 -41.03
N GLU A 370 -15.61 -8.76 -41.12
CA GLU A 370 -14.71 -7.60 -40.95
C GLU A 370 -13.86 -7.47 -42.22
N ASP A 371 -13.68 -6.26 -42.76
CA ASP A 371 -12.91 -5.98 -43.98
C ASP A 371 -13.21 -6.85 -45.24
N ASN A 372 -14.42 -7.42 -45.31
CA ASN A 372 -14.91 -8.40 -46.30
C ASN A 372 -14.36 -9.84 -46.13
N HIS A 373 -13.77 -10.17 -44.99
CA HIS A 373 -13.46 -11.51 -44.55
C HIS A 373 -14.57 -12.03 -43.63
N ASP A 374 -15.03 -13.28 -43.83
CA ASP A 374 -16.01 -13.93 -42.97
C ASP A 374 -15.28 -14.84 -41.95
N THR A 375 -15.34 -14.46 -40.68
CA THR A 375 -14.64 -15.16 -39.59
C THR A 375 -15.63 -15.95 -38.74
N LEU A 376 -15.38 -17.26 -38.52
CA LEU A 376 -16.21 -18.13 -37.68
C LEU A 376 -15.82 -18.01 -36.20
N HIS A 377 -16.82 -17.95 -35.31
CA HIS A 377 -16.64 -17.84 -33.86
C HIS A 377 -17.33 -18.98 -33.11
N PHE A 378 -16.66 -19.44 -32.05
CA PHE A 378 -17.13 -20.41 -31.07
C PHE A 378 -17.41 -19.68 -29.76
N ARG A 379 -18.70 -19.58 -29.40
CA ARG A 379 -19.17 -18.89 -28.20
C ARG A 379 -19.45 -19.93 -27.11
N TYR A 380 -18.81 -19.83 -25.94
CA TYR A 380 -18.98 -20.80 -24.84
C TYR A 380 -18.71 -20.14 -23.48
N ASP A 381 -19.52 -20.47 -22.46
CA ASP A 381 -19.37 -20.06 -21.04
C ASP A 381 -18.78 -18.65 -20.83
N GLY A 382 -19.49 -17.59 -21.25
CA GLY A 382 -18.98 -16.22 -21.12
C GLY A 382 -17.93 -15.78 -22.16
N HIS A 383 -17.27 -16.70 -22.85
CA HIS A 383 -16.15 -16.48 -23.77
C HIS A 383 -16.51 -16.57 -25.26
N ASP A 384 -15.72 -15.89 -26.09
CA ASP A 384 -15.84 -15.87 -27.54
C ASP A 384 -14.48 -16.18 -28.18
N LEU A 385 -14.42 -17.19 -29.05
CA LEU A 385 -13.19 -17.67 -29.66
C LEU A 385 -13.33 -17.67 -31.19
N SER A 386 -12.63 -16.73 -31.83
CA SER A 386 -12.50 -16.68 -33.29
C SER A 386 -11.63 -17.82 -33.83
N ILE A 387 -11.98 -18.34 -35.02
CA ILE A 387 -11.15 -19.27 -35.79
C ILE A 387 -9.81 -18.66 -36.19
N ASP A 388 -9.71 -17.33 -36.30
CA ASP A 388 -8.46 -16.63 -36.62
C ASP A 388 -7.43 -16.84 -35.51
N TYR A 389 -7.84 -16.80 -34.24
CA TYR A 389 -6.97 -17.05 -33.10
C TYR A 389 -6.44 -18.49 -33.07
N LEU A 390 -7.27 -19.46 -33.46
CA LEU A 390 -6.83 -20.85 -33.64
C LEU A 390 -5.87 -20.98 -34.83
N THR A 391 -6.14 -20.25 -35.91
CA THR A 391 -5.37 -20.23 -37.15
C THR A 391 -3.98 -19.64 -36.97
N GLU A 392 -3.82 -18.58 -36.17
CA GLU A 392 -2.50 -18.01 -35.82
C GLU A 392 -1.52 -19.03 -35.21
N ASN A 393 -2.05 -20.04 -34.53
CA ASN A 393 -1.26 -21.05 -33.83
C ASN A 393 -0.90 -22.27 -34.70
N ILE A 394 -1.42 -22.39 -35.93
CA ILE A 394 -1.12 -23.50 -36.84
C ILE A 394 0.17 -23.21 -37.63
N PRO A 395 1.21 -24.06 -37.56
CA PRO A 395 2.47 -23.81 -38.25
C PRO A 395 2.41 -24.19 -39.74
N THR A 396 3.05 -23.40 -40.60
CA THR A 396 3.43 -23.81 -41.97
C THR A 396 4.33 -25.04 -41.92
N GLY A 397 4.02 -26.07 -42.70
CA GLY A 397 4.80 -27.31 -42.78
C GLY A 397 4.14 -28.42 -43.59
N ILE A 398 4.78 -29.59 -43.62
CA ILE A 398 4.28 -30.81 -44.25
C ILE A 398 3.23 -31.51 -43.37
N LEU A 399 2.23 -32.13 -43.99
CA LEU A 399 1.32 -33.07 -43.34
C LEU A 399 1.73 -34.51 -43.64
N ASN A 400 1.96 -34.84 -44.92
CA ASN A 400 2.28 -36.21 -45.35
C ASN A 400 3.18 -36.25 -46.60
N GLY A 401 4.01 -37.29 -46.71
CA GLY A 401 4.81 -37.63 -47.90
C GLY A 401 6.00 -36.71 -48.17
N GLY A 402 6.24 -36.39 -49.45
CA GLY A 402 7.27 -35.44 -49.86
C GLY A 402 8.72 -35.91 -49.67
N GLU A 403 8.96 -37.20 -49.44
CA GLU A 403 10.29 -37.77 -49.25
C GLU A 403 11.18 -37.63 -50.50
N LEU A 404 12.46 -37.37 -50.28
CA LEU A 404 13.47 -37.20 -51.31
C LEU A 404 14.28 -38.49 -51.49
N SER A 405 14.47 -38.95 -52.74
CA SER A 405 15.37 -40.07 -53.02
C SER A 405 16.24 -39.84 -54.27
N THR A 406 17.48 -40.36 -54.26
CA THR A 406 18.39 -40.23 -55.41
C THR A 406 17.97 -41.19 -56.52
N ASN A 407 17.70 -40.66 -57.72
CA ASN A 407 17.33 -41.46 -58.89
C ASN A 407 18.56 -41.73 -59.78
N THR A 408 19.30 -40.68 -60.13
CA THR A 408 20.57 -40.77 -60.86
C THR A 408 21.62 -39.81 -60.28
N ALA A 409 22.83 -39.81 -60.84
CA ALA A 409 23.88 -38.86 -60.50
C ALA A 409 23.49 -37.38 -60.70
N THR A 410 22.42 -37.06 -61.44
CA THR A 410 21.95 -35.67 -61.69
C THR A 410 20.45 -35.49 -61.52
N THR A 411 19.72 -36.50 -61.01
CA THR A 411 18.26 -36.42 -60.80
C THR A 411 17.86 -37.06 -59.48
N PHE A 412 16.82 -36.52 -58.86
CA PHE A 412 16.23 -37.02 -57.62
C PHE A 412 14.71 -37.07 -57.76
N ASP A 413 14.07 -38.00 -57.06
CA ASP A 413 12.62 -38.12 -57.01
C ASP A 413 12.09 -37.46 -55.73
N VAL A 414 10.97 -36.76 -55.86
CA VAL A 414 10.16 -36.26 -54.75
C VAL A 414 8.86 -37.08 -54.71
N ALA A 415 8.53 -37.65 -53.56
CA ALA A 415 7.27 -38.35 -53.37
C ALA A 415 6.05 -37.39 -53.42
N ALA A 416 4.88 -37.94 -53.74
CA ALA A 416 3.63 -37.19 -53.61
C ALA A 416 3.40 -36.82 -52.13
N GLY A 417 2.79 -35.68 -51.87
CA GLY A 417 2.57 -35.22 -50.50
C GLY A 417 1.59 -34.06 -50.41
N ASP A 418 1.25 -33.70 -49.17
CA ASP A 418 0.46 -32.54 -48.84
C ASP A 418 0.96 -31.82 -47.58
N GLY A 419 0.52 -30.58 -47.42
CA GLY A 419 0.89 -29.74 -46.29
C GLY A 419 0.07 -28.47 -46.21
N VAL A 420 0.45 -27.60 -45.28
CA VAL A 420 -0.23 -26.32 -44.98
C VAL A 420 0.77 -25.18 -45.03
N ILE A 421 0.37 -24.07 -45.64
CA ILE A 421 1.02 -22.77 -45.50
C ILE A 421 0.04 -21.85 -44.76
N ASN A 422 0.44 -21.39 -43.58
CA ASN A 422 -0.31 -20.41 -42.80
C ASN A 422 0.23 -19.01 -43.11
N ILE A 423 -0.60 -18.18 -43.74
CA ILE A 423 -0.29 -16.80 -44.07
C ILE A 423 -0.88 -15.92 -42.97
N LEU A 424 -0.04 -15.48 -42.03
CA LEU A 424 -0.49 -14.78 -40.84
C LEU A 424 -1.12 -13.40 -41.08
N ASN A 425 -0.93 -12.79 -42.27
CA ASN A 425 -1.59 -11.56 -42.69
C ASN A 425 -1.61 -10.48 -41.58
N LYS A 426 -0.45 -10.01 -41.13
CA LYS A 426 -0.33 -9.01 -40.04
C LYS A 426 0.03 -7.60 -40.54
N ASP A 427 -0.38 -7.29 -41.76
CA ASP A 427 -0.23 -5.98 -42.40
C ASP A 427 -1.57 -5.20 -42.38
N VAL A 428 -1.49 -3.88 -42.53
CA VAL A 428 -2.62 -2.92 -42.31
C VAL A 428 -3.71 -2.95 -43.41
N GLY A 429 -3.80 -4.02 -44.21
CA GLY A 429 -4.73 -4.12 -45.34
C GLY A 429 -5.55 -5.40 -45.41
N ASP A 430 -5.17 -6.42 -44.64
CA ASP A 430 -5.89 -7.67 -44.42
C ASP A 430 -5.28 -8.28 -43.14
N PRO A 431 -5.96 -8.21 -41.97
CA PRO A 431 -5.42 -8.69 -40.69
C PRO A 431 -5.70 -10.19 -40.41
N HIS A 432 -6.45 -10.86 -41.30
CA HIS A 432 -7.03 -12.18 -41.07
C HIS A 432 -6.11 -13.30 -41.57
N PRO A 433 -5.68 -14.23 -40.70
CA PRO A 433 -4.71 -15.27 -41.06
C PRO A 433 -5.37 -16.36 -41.94
N GLU A 434 -4.69 -16.79 -43.00
CA GLU A 434 -5.23 -17.70 -44.02
C GLU A 434 -4.44 -19.02 -44.08
N ILE A 435 -5.12 -20.16 -43.90
CA ILE A 435 -4.56 -21.51 -44.12
C ILE A 435 -4.76 -21.94 -45.57
N LYS A 436 -3.66 -22.17 -46.28
CA LYS A 436 -3.65 -22.79 -47.61
C LYS A 436 -3.19 -24.24 -47.51
N LYS A 437 -4.10 -25.17 -47.81
CA LYS A 437 -3.72 -26.56 -48.06
C LYS A 437 -3.04 -26.65 -49.43
N ILE A 438 -1.86 -27.26 -49.49
CA ILE A 438 -1.07 -27.47 -50.69
C ILE A 438 -0.90 -28.98 -50.91
N GLU A 439 -1.05 -29.44 -52.14
CA GLU A 439 -0.87 -30.83 -52.55
C GLU A 439 0.06 -30.88 -53.78
N TRP A 440 0.95 -31.86 -53.86
CA TRP A 440 1.86 -32.03 -55.01
C TRP A 440 2.00 -33.50 -55.44
N PRO A 441 2.12 -33.76 -56.77
CA PRO A 441 2.31 -35.11 -57.29
C PRO A 441 3.77 -35.58 -57.17
N ALA A 442 3.96 -36.90 -57.14
CA ALA A 442 5.28 -37.50 -57.20
C ALA A 442 5.99 -37.12 -58.51
N THR A 443 7.20 -36.57 -58.42
CA THR A 443 7.89 -35.91 -59.54
C THR A 443 9.40 -36.17 -59.51
N THR A 444 9.98 -36.58 -60.65
CA THR A 444 11.43 -36.63 -60.86
C THR A 444 11.95 -35.24 -61.23
N ILE A 445 12.90 -34.72 -60.47
CA ILE A 445 13.51 -33.41 -60.63
C ILE A 445 14.96 -33.57 -61.12
N THR A 446 15.37 -32.73 -62.07
CA THR A 446 16.78 -32.61 -62.46
C THR A 446 17.47 -31.59 -61.57
N HIS A 447 18.61 -31.98 -61.00
CA HIS A 447 19.48 -31.08 -60.26
C HIS A 447 20.17 -30.13 -61.24
N THR A 448 19.95 -28.82 -61.08
CA THR A 448 20.43 -27.79 -62.03
C THR A 448 21.29 -26.71 -61.39
N LEU A 449 21.43 -26.70 -60.06
CA LEU A 449 22.07 -25.60 -59.32
C LEU A 449 23.44 -26.02 -58.77
N GLY A 450 24.52 -25.61 -59.43
CA GLY A 450 25.89 -25.87 -58.98
C GLY A 450 26.92 -25.63 -60.07
N ASN A 451 28.19 -25.91 -59.78
CA ASN A 451 29.31 -25.79 -60.72
C ASN A 451 30.03 -27.13 -60.89
N ALA A 452 30.19 -27.58 -62.13
CA ALA A 452 30.88 -28.83 -62.46
C ALA A 452 32.40 -28.78 -62.21
N GLY A 453 33.00 -27.59 -62.12
CA GLY A 453 34.39 -27.39 -61.74
C GLY A 453 34.62 -27.14 -60.25
N ASP A 454 33.56 -27.19 -59.43
CA ASP A 454 33.64 -27.00 -57.98
C ASP A 454 33.68 -28.36 -57.28
N THR A 455 34.82 -28.63 -56.64
CA THR A 455 35.06 -29.86 -55.87
C THR A 455 34.50 -29.80 -54.46
N GLU A 456 34.09 -28.62 -53.97
CA GLU A 456 33.49 -28.47 -52.65
C GLU A 456 32.06 -29.04 -52.62
N GLN A 457 31.63 -29.44 -51.42
CA GLN A 457 30.32 -30.00 -51.19
C GLN A 457 29.29 -28.87 -51.01
N LEU A 458 28.31 -28.82 -51.91
CA LEU A 458 27.19 -27.88 -51.87
C LEU A 458 25.89 -28.60 -51.49
N ASN A 459 24.99 -27.85 -50.85
CA ASN A 459 23.67 -28.31 -50.46
C ASN A 459 22.62 -27.50 -51.25
N THR A 460 21.85 -28.15 -52.11
CA THR A 460 20.68 -27.54 -52.76
C THR A 460 19.43 -27.90 -51.97
N TRP A 461 18.64 -26.91 -51.59
CA TRP A 461 17.41 -27.07 -50.81
C TRP A 461 16.21 -27.21 -51.73
N VAL A 462 15.29 -28.11 -51.37
CA VAL A 462 14.10 -28.44 -52.14
C VAL A 462 12.87 -28.03 -51.34
N TYR A 463 11.96 -27.27 -51.96
CA TYR A 463 10.74 -26.79 -51.31
C TYR A 463 9.55 -26.74 -52.27
N VAL A 464 8.35 -26.82 -51.72
CA VAL A 464 7.06 -26.62 -52.42
C VAL A 464 6.60 -25.19 -52.20
N ASP A 465 6.29 -24.47 -53.26
CA ASP A 465 5.71 -23.13 -53.17
C ASP A 465 4.19 -23.15 -52.95
N GLY A 466 3.60 -21.97 -52.71
CA GLY A 466 2.16 -21.79 -52.51
C GLY A 466 1.25 -22.14 -53.69
N THR A 467 1.78 -22.70 -54.78
CA THR A 467 1.01 -23.27 -55.90
C THR A 467 1.10 -24.81 -55.98
N GLY A 468 1.87 -25.45 -55.10
CA GLY A 468 2.16 -26.89 -55.19
C GLY A 468 3.34 -27.24 -56.12
N THR A 469 4.13 -26.25 -56.55
CA THR A 469 5.26 -26.47 -57.47
C THR A 469 6.57 -26.70 -56.71
N ILE A 470 7.35 -27.70 -57.12
CA ILE A 470 8.68 -27.98 -56.56
C ILE A 470 9.73 -26.99 -57.08
N GLN A 471 10.46 -26.37 -56.16
CA GLN A 471 11.52 -25.39 -56.39
C GLN A 471 12.86 -25.86 -55.80
N GLN A 472 13.96 -25.27 -56.29
CA GLN A 472 15.32 -25.54 -55.83
C GLN A 472 16.05 -24.22 -55.52
N THR A 473 16.89 -24.20 -54.48
CA THR A 473 17.77 -23.05 -54.16
C THR A 473 19.11 -23.50 -53.56
N LEU A 474 20.20 -22.75 -53.80
CA LEU A 474 21.50 -22.97 -53.14
C LEU A 474 21.62 -22.20 -51.82
N THR A 475 20.84 -21.14 -51.62
CA THR A 475 20.82 -20.36 -50.37
C THR A 475 20.06 -21.13 -49.31
N ILE A 476 20.57 -21.17 -48.07
CA ILE A 476 19.84 -21.76 -46.95
C ILE A 476 18.47 -21.07 -46.78
N PRO A 477 17.37 -21.83 -46.60
CA PRO A 477 16.05 -21.31 -46.29
C PRO A 477 16.07 -20.30 -45.16
N SER A 478 15.70 -19.05 -45.46
CA SER A 478 15.46 -18.03 -44.46
C SER A 478 14.20 -18.37 -43.64
N PRO A 479 14.02 -17.80 -42.44
CA PRO A 479 12.77 -17.90 -41.69
C PRO A 479 11.54 -17.46 -42.51
N SER A 480 11.70 -16.50 -43.42
CA SER A 480 10.66 -16.10 -44.38
C SER A 480 10.36 -17.14 -45.45
N LEU A 481 11.35 -17.94 -45.90
CA LEU A 481 11.08 -19.05 -46.83
C LEU A 481 10.28 -20.14 -46.12
N TRP A 482 10.70 -20.53 -44.90
CA TRP A 482 10.03 -21.54 -44.07
C TRP A 482 8.59 -21.19 -43.68
N ARG A 483 8.27 -19.90 -43.47
CA ARG A 483 6.89 -19.48 -43.15
C ARG A 483 5.97 -19.48 -44.36
N ASN A 484 6.50 -19.26 -45.57
CA ASN A 484 5.72 -19.07 -46.80
C ASN A 484 5.76 -20.27 -47.76
N ASN A 485 6.51 -21.33 -47.47
CA ASN A 485 6.75 -22.49 -48.35
C ASN A 485 7.01 -23.75 -47.51
N ILE A 486 6.76 -24.93 -48.09
CA ILE A 486 7.01 -26.21 -47.42
C ILE A 486 8.37 -26.76 -47.88
N VAL A 487 9.42 -26.60 -47.07
CA VAL A 487 10.75 -27.15 -47.39
C VAL A 487 10.79 -28.64 -47.03
N LEU A 488 11.25 -29.47 -47.97
CA LEU A 488 11.25 -30.94 -47.87
C LEU A 488 12.60 -31.50 -47.36
N GLY A 489 13.70 -30.84 -47.71
CA GLY A 489 15.05 -31.28 -47.36
C GLY A 489 16.10 -30.75 -48.32
N SER A 490 17.17 -31.51 -48.51
CA SER A 490 18.30 -31.09 -49.36
C SER A 490 18.92 -32.21 -50.19
N VAL A 491 19.39 -31.83 -51.38
CA VAL A 491 20.24 -32.56 -52.30
C VAL A 491 21.69 -32.17 -52.05
N ILE A 492 22.55 -33.13 -51.70
CA ILE A 492 23.96 -32.90 -51.42
C ILE A 492 24.77 -33.31 -52.65
N HIS A 493 25.56 -32.38 -53.19
CA HIS A 493 26.28 -32.57 -54.45
C HIS A 493 27.68 -31.92 -54.43
N SER A 494 28.54 -32.36 -55.34
CA SER A 494 29.78 -31.68 -55.72
C SER A 494 30.11 -32.04 -57.16
N GLU A 495 30.82 -31.18 -57.90
CA GLU A 495 31.09 -31.37 -59.35
C GLU A 495 29.81 -31.56 -60.19
N ASN A 496 28.68 -30.99 -59.75
CA ASN A 496 27.31 -31.24 -60.26
C ASN A 496 26.83 -32.71 -60.20
N VAL A 497 27.47 -33.55 -59.38
CA VAL A 497 27.07 -34.94 -59.11
C VAL A 497 26.40 -35.02 -57.75
N ILE A 498 25.14 -35.49 -57.72
CA ILE A 498 24.42 -35.84 -56.49
C ILE A 498 25.19 -36.96 -55.78
N ARG A 499 25.60 -36.72 -54.53
CA ARG A 499 26.24 -37.70 -53.66
C ARG A 499 25.20 -38.46 -52.84
N PHE A 500 24.22 -37.72 -52.30
CA PHE A 500 23.02 -38.25 -51.66
C PHE A 500 21.96 -37.14 -51.55
N VAL A 501 20.73 -37.50 -51.19
CA VAL A 501 19.69 -36.56 -50.77
C VAL A 501 19.26 -36.91 -49.35
N LYS A 502 18.63 -35.96 -48.65
CA LYS A 502 18.07 -36.21 -47.32
C LYS A 502 16.80 -35.41 -47.10
N THR A 503 15.72 -36.09 -46.68
CA THR A 503 14.45 -35.51 -46.24
C THR A 503 14.58 -35.03 -44.80
N PHE A 504 14.14 -33.80 -44.51
CA PHE A 504 14.05 -33.25 -43.15
C PHE A 504 13.12 -32.01 -43.09
N PRO A 505 11.81 -32.19 -43.34
CA PRO A 505 10.83 -31.11 -43.36
C PRO A 505 10.44 -30.62 -41.95
N ARG A 506 9.87 -29.42 -41.86
CA ARG A 506 9.06 -29.03 -40.69
C ARG A 506 7.65 -29.57 -40.88
N THR A 507 7.10 -30.22 -39.87
CA THR A 507 5.71 -30.70 -39.85
C THR A 507 4.73 -29.57 -39.50
N ALA A 508 3.55 -29.57 -40.10
CA ALA A 508 2.44 -28.66 -39.76
C ALA A 508 1.74 -29.01 -38.43
N TYR A 509 2.32 -29.94 -37.67
CA TYR A 509 1.81 -30.48 -36.42
C TYR A 509 2.98 -30.71 -35.44
N SER A 510 2.65 -31.03 -34.17
CA SER A 510 3.58 -31.29 -33.06
C SER A 510 4.37 -30.07 -32.54
N ASN A 511 4.86 -29.15 -33.38
CA ASN A 511 5.68 -28.00 -32.94
C ASN A 511 5.40 -26.71 -33.72
N GLY A 512 5.40 -25.55 -33.04
CA GLY A 512 5.27 -24.23 -33.66
C GLY A 512 6.54 -23.77 -34.40
N ASN A 513 6.36 -22.89 -35.40
CA ASN A 513 7.48 -22.33 -36.18
C ASN A 513 8.49 -21.55 -35.33
N THR A 514 8.04 -20.87 -34.27
CA THR A 514 8.90 -20.13 -33.34
C THR A 514 9.86 -21.03 -32.56
N VAL A 515 9.43 -22.23 -32.16
CA VAL A 515 10.30 -23.24 -31.52
C VAL A 515 11.32 -23.77 -32.51
N SER A 516 10.91 -23.99 -33.76
CA SER A 516 11.83 -24.42 -34.83
C SER A 516 12.90 -23.36 -35.11
N GLU A 517 12.52 -22.09 -35.24
CA GLU A 517 13.44 -20.96 -35.39
C GLU A 517 14.38 -20.80 -34.17
N PHE A 518 13.89 -21.00 -32.94
CA PHE A 518 14.74 -20.99 -31.73
C PHE A 518 15.80 -22.11 -31.75
N ILE A 519 15.44 -23.32 -32.18
CA ILE A 519 16.38 -24.45 -32.26
C ILE A 519 17.41 -24.22 -33.37
N GLU A 520 17.03 -23.65 -34.51
CA GLU A 520 17.94 -23.37 -35.62
C GLU A 520 19.11 -22.44 -35.24
N ILE A 521 18.92 -21.50 -34.30
CA ILE A 521 20.00 -20.66 -33.75
C ILE A 521 21.15 -21.51 -33.16
N PHE A 522 20.83 -22.69 -32.62
CA PHE A 522 21.79 -23.64 -32.06
C PHE A 522 22.04 -24.86 -32.97
N GLY A 523 21.36 -24.96 -34.12
CA GLY A 523 21.29 -26.18 -34.93
C GLY A 523 20.86 -27.42 -34.11
N PRO A 524 21.15 -28.63 -34.61
CA PRO A 524 20.85 -29.87 -33.89
C PRO A 524 21.49 -29.94 -32.50
N LEU A 525 20.71 -30.37 -31.52
CA LEU A 525 21.10 -30.45 -30.11
C LEU A 525 21.32 -31.91 -29.68
N LYS A 526 22.32 -32.12 -28.82
CA LYS A 526 22.62 -33.44 -28.24
C LYS A 526 21.72 -33.66 -27.01
N LYS A 527 20.71 -34.54 -27.09
CA LYS A 527 19.76 -34.80 -25.98
C LYS A 527 20.37 -35.73 -24.93
N SER A 528 20.95 -36.85 -25.35
CA SER A 528 21.59 -37.82 -24.45
C SER A 528 22.59 -38.73 -25.20
N GLY A 529 23.45 -39.43 -24.47
CA GLY A 529 24.42 -40.36 -25.07
C GLY A 529 25.46 -39.64 -25.94
N HIS A 530 25.77 -40.21 -27.12
CA HIS A 530 26.84 -39.77 -28.04
C HIS A 530 28.14 -39.37 -27.29
N LEU A 531 28.55 -40.19 -26.34
CA LEU A 531 29.81 -40.03 -25.62
C LEU A 531 30.95 -40.56 -26.49
N LEU A 532 32.11 -39.92 -26.40
CA LEU A 532 33.33 -40.32 -27.10
C LEU A 532 34.27 -41.04 -26.15
N THR A 533 34.76 -42.20 -26.55
CA THR A 533 35.78 -42.98 -25.86
C THR A 533 36.86 -43.40 -26.83
N VAL A 534 38.09 -43.63 -26.35
CA VAL A 534 39.16 -44.18 -27.21
C VAL A 534 38.79 -45.60 -27.64
N ASN A 535 38.98 -45.92 -28.93
CA ASN A 535 38.65 -47.25 -29.43
C ASN A 535 39.60 -48.31 -28.86
N SER A 536 39.03 -49.45 -28.47
CA SER A 536 39.75 -50.54 -27.80
C SER A 536 40.78 -51.29 -28.66
N SER A 537 40.71 -51.16 -29.99
CA SER A 537 41.56 -51.86 -30.96
C SER A 537 42.46 -50.92 -31.77
N ASN A 538 42.09 -49.64 -31.89
CA ASN A 538 42.90 -48.58 -32.47
C ASN A 538 42.97 -47.38 -31.50
N ASN A 539 44.11 -47.23 -30.83
CA ASN A 539 44.34 -46.18 -29.83
C ASN A 539 44.35 -44.74 -30.39
N MET A 540 44.21 -44.55 -31.71
CA MET A 540 44.07 -43.25 -32.37
C MET A 540 42.67 -43.00 -32.95
N ALA A 541 41.75 -43.96 -32.82
CA ALA A 541 40.35 -43.84 -33.19
C ALA A 541 39.46 -43.55 -31.97
N LEU A 542 38.24 -43.06 -32.24
CA LEU A 542 37.22 -42.83 -31.21
C LEU A 542 35.96 -43.65 -31.49
N ASP A 543 35.44 -44.29 -30.45
CA ASP A 543 34.11 -44.89 -30.45
C ASP A 543 33.07 -43.86 -30.00
N ARG A 544 31.92 -43.81 -30.69
CA ARG A 544 30.74 -43.03 -30.31
C ARG A 544 29.70 -43.95 -29.69
N SER A 545 29.33 -43.72 -28.44
CA SER A 545 28.22 -44.43 -27.79
C SER A 545 26.90 -44.19 -28.54
N ALA A 546 25.92 -45.08 -28.36
CA ALA A 546 24.53 -44.78 -28.73
C ALA A 546 24.06 -43.48 -28.06
N GLY A 547 23.07 -42.81 -28.65
CA GLY A 547 22.55 -41.54 -28.15
C GLY A 547 21.32 -41.06 -28.89
N VAL A 548 20.75 -39.96 -28.38
CA VAL A 548 19.61 -39.28 -28.98
C VAL A 548 19.98 -37.81 -29.24
N ALA A 549 19.61 -37.33 -30.43
CA ALA A 549 19.73 -35.94 -30.84
C ALA A 549 18.36 -35.34 -31.14
N PHE A 550 18.19 -34.05 -30.87
CA PHE A 550 17.07 -33.27 -31.37
C PHE A 550 17.52 -32.58 -32.66
N ALA A 551 16.95 -32.98 -33.80
CA ALA A 551 17.29 -32.48 -35.12
C ALA A 551 16.00 -32.35 -35.94
N LEU A 552 15.59 -31.11 -36.24
CA LEU A 552 14.32 -30.80 -36.89
C LEU A 552 14.11 -31.63 -38.17
N GLY A 553 12.94 -32.27 -38.27
CA GLY A 553 12.51 -33.07 -39.42
C GLY A 553 13.30 -34.35 -39.70
N ARG A 554 14.44 -34.58 -39.05
CA ARG A 554 15.42 -35.59 -39.48
C ARG A 554 15.00 -37.03 -39.23
N ASN A 555 14.02 -37.23 -38.36
CA ASN A 555 13.45 -38.55 -38.08
C ASN A 555 12.16 -38.81 -38.88
N TYR A 556 11.65 -37.84 -39.65
CA TYR A 556 10.35 -37.92 -40.36
C TYR A 556 10.19 -39.18 -41.23
N GLU A 557 11.23 -39.58 -41.98
CA GLU A 557 11.23 -40.78 -42.83
C GLU A 557 11.08 -42.11 -42.03
N ALA A 558 11.41 -42.10 -40.74
CA ALA A 558 11.42 -43.28 -39.87
C ALA A 558 10.24 -43.28 -38.88
N ASP A 559 9.89 -42.11 -38.36
CA ASP A 559 8.75 -41.87 -37.49
C ASP A 559 8.23 -40.44 -37.72
N ALA A 560 7.06 -40.34 -38.34
CA ALA A 560 6.40 -39.07 -38.63
C ALA A 560 5.66 -38.49 -37.41
N GLU A 561 5.44 -39.24 -36.33
CA GLU A 561 4.84 -38.76 -35.07
C GLU A 561 5.92 -38.14 -34.17
N GLU A 562 7.15 -38.69 -34.16
CA GLU A 562 8.35 -38.10 -33.54
C GLU A 562 9.40 -37.61 -34.57
N PRO A 563 9.08 -36.64 -35.46
CA PRO A 563 9.93 -36.27 -36.61
C PRO A 563 11.25 -35.58 -36.22
N ASN A 564 11.39 -35.12 -34.97
CA ASN A 564 12.50 -34.29 -34.50
C ASN A 564 13.51 -35.04 -33.61
N LEU A 565 13.22 -36.27 -33.18
CA LEU A 565 14.06 -37.03 -32.26
C LEU A 565 14.77 -38.17 -32.98
N VAL A 566 16.07 -38.01 -33.19
CA VAL A 566 16.91 -39.01 -33.87
C VAL A 566 17.61 -39.88 -32.84
N SER A 567 17.43 -41.20 -32.94
CA SER A 567 18.15 -42.19 -32.12
C SER A 567 19.24 -42.88 -32.93
N ASP A 568 20.51 -42.64 -32.60
CA ASP A 568 21.65 -43.26 -33.26
C ASP A 568 22.22 -44.43 -32.42
N SER A 569 22.49 -45.56 -33.08
CA SER A 569 23.21 -46.69 -32.50
C SER A 569 24.68 -46.33 -32.19
N ALA A 570 25.37 -47.19 -31.43
CA ALA A 570 26.81 -47.05 -31.21
C ALA A 570 27.60 -47.37 -32.49
N SER A 571 28.73 -46.69 -32.69
CA SER A 571 29.55 -46.83 -33.91
C SER A 571 31.01 -46.46 -33.64
N THR A 572 31.92 -46.88 -34.52
CA THR A 572 33.32 -46.42 -34.59
C THR A 572 33.48 -45.55 -35.84
N PRO A 573 33.34 -44.21 -35.76
CA PRO A 573 33.37 -43.36 -36.94
C PRO A 573 34.77 -43.14 -37.51
N VAL A 574 34.84 -42.78 -38.80
CA VAL A 574 36.02 -42.17 -39.42
C VAL A 574 35.98 -40.65 -39.28
N PHE A 575 37.14 -39.99 -39.39
CA PHE A 575 37.28 -38.54 -39.32
C PHE A 575 37.30 -37.92 -40.71
N HIS A 576 36.47 -36.88 -40.92
CA HIS A 576 36.68 -35.87 -41.96
C HIS A 576 37.26 -34.62 -41.29
N ARG A 577 38.34 -34.07 -41.84
CA ARG A 577 39.15 -33.05 -41.18
C ARG A 577 38.92 -31.69 -41.83
N TYR A 578 38.79 -30.64 -41.01
CA TYR A 578 38.44 -29.29 -41.46
C TYR A 578 39.45 -28.27 -40.95
N SER A 579 39.90 -27.40 -41.86
CA SER A 579 40.63 -26.15 -41.58
C SER A 579 39.87 -24.97 -42.18
N SER A 580 40.07 -23.76 -41.67
CA SER A 580 39.35 -22.58 -42.13
C SER A 580 40.16 -21.29 -42.18
N THR A 581 39.89 -20.52 -43.22
CA THR A 581 40.29 -19.13 -43.38
C THR A 581 39.16 -18.22 -42.89
N SER A 582 39.36 -16.91 -42.86
CA SER A 582 38.31 -15.93 -42.58
C SER A 582 37.19 -15.86 -43.65
N GLY A 583 37.31 -16.59 -44.76
CA GLY A 583 36.35 -16.58 -45.87
C GLY A 583 35.85 -17.95 -46.33
N GLY A 584 36.21 -19.06 -45.66
CA GLY A 584 35.79 -20.40 -46.10
C GLY A 584 36.54 -21.56 -45.44
N PHE A 585 36.12 -22.78 -45.76
CA PHE A 585 36.55 -24.02 -45.12
C PHE A 585 37.14 -25.00 -46.14
N THR A 586 38.28 -25.61 -45.79
CA THR A 586 38.85 -26.72 -46.56
C THR A 586 38.50 -28.04 -45.87
N LYS A 587 37.81 -28.92 -46.60
CA LYS A 587 37.46 -30.28 -46.18
C LYS A 587 38.51 -31.27 -46.70
N ASP A 588 39.01 -32.11 -45.81
CA ASP A 588 39.81 -33.29 -46.13
C ASP A 588 39.05 -34.54 -45.66
N ASP A 589 38.35 -35.20 -46.59
CA ASP A 589 37.62 -36.46 -46.38
C ASP A 589 38.38 -37.68 -46.92
N GLY A 590 39.68 -37.54 -47.20
CA GLY A 590 40.54 -38.63 -47.66
C GLY A 590 40.22 -39.12 -49.08
N ILE A 591 40.85 -40.23 -49.45
CA ILE A 591 40.77 -40.75 -50.83
C ILE A 591 39.33 -41.19 -51.11
N ALA A 592 38.68 -40.53 -52.08
CA ALA A 592 37.30 -40.77 -52.49
C ALA A 592 36.26 -40.67 -51.34
N GLY A 593 36.51 -39.83 -50.33
CA GLY A 593 35.57 -39.61 -49.22
C GLY A 593 35.51 -40.76 -48.20
N ALA A 594 36.54 -41.62 -48.15
CA ALA A 594 36.60 -42.74 -47.22
C ALA A 594 36.89 -42.35 -45.75
N GLY A 595 37.30 -41.11 -45.50
CA GLY A 595 37.71 -40.60 -44.20
C GLY A 595 39.01 -41.22 -43.67
N TYR A 596 39.38 -40.81 -42.46
CA TYR A 596 40.57 -41.30 -41.74
C TYR A 596 40.17 -42.08 -40.49
N THR A 597 40.75 -43.25 -40.25
CA THR A 597 40.52 -44.00 -39.00
C THR A 597 41.14 -43.34 -37.78
N ASP A 598 42.17 -42.53 -37.99
CA ASP A 598 43.02 -41.97 -36.94
C ASP A 598 42.82 -40.45 -36.90
N ILE A 599 42.73 -39.88 -35.70
CA ILE A 599 42.81 -38.42 -35.52
C ILE A 599 44.26 -37.95 -35.80
N ASP A 600 44.43 -36.73 -36.35
CA ASP A 600 45.76 -36.19 -36.69
C ASP A 600 46.25 -35.19 -35.61
N PRO A 601 47.11 -35.60 -34.66
CA PRO A 601 47.70 -34.70 -33.66
C PRO A 601 48.96 -33.99 -34.16
N THR A 602 49.37 -34.18 -35.42
CA THR A 602 50.63 -33.66 -35.94
C THR A 602 50.52 -32.21 -36.41
N LYS A 603 49.29 -31.71 -36.60
CA LYS A 603 49.00 -30.38 -37.17
C LYS A 603 47.97 -29.58 -36.36
N TYR A 604 48.03 -28.28 -36.54
CA TYR A 604 47.01 -27.31 -36.17
C TYR A 604 46.76 -26.34 -37.33
N ASP A 605 45.64 -25.65 -37.34
CA ASP A 605 45.19 -24.75 -38.39
C ASP A 605 45.52 -23.28 -38.08
N ASN A 606 46.69 -22.84 -38.54
CA ASN A 606 47.11 -21.44 -38.42
C ASN A 606 46.41 -20.58 -39.50
N ASN A 607 45.18 -20.14 -39.20
CA ASN A 607 44.35 -19.26 -40.06
C ASN A 607 44.21 -19.74 -41.52
N GLY A 608 43.99 -21.03 -41.72
CA GLY A 608 43.84 -21.69 -43.01
C GLY A 608 45.08 -22.47 -43.46
N THR A 609 46.22 -22.32 -42.76
CA THR A 609 47.46 -23.02 -43.08
C THR A 609 47.74 -24.11 -42.04
N LEU A 610 47.57 -25.37 -42.44
CA LEU A 610 47.93 -26.52 -41.61
C LEU A 610 49.43 -26.52 -41.30
N THR A 611 49.76 -26.29 -40.03
CA THR A 611 51.11 -26.08 -39.50
C THR A 611 51.45 -27.21 -38.52
N THR A 612 52.69 -27.70 -38.52
CA THR A 612 53.14 -28.76 -37.62
C THR A 612 53.15 -28.29 -36.16
N VAL A 613 52.67 -29.15 -35.24
CA VAL A 613 52.69 -28.87 -33.79
C VAL A 613 54.11 -28.99 -33.22
N SER A 614 54.51 -28.02 -32.40
CA SER A 614 55.79 -27.98 -31.71
C SER A 614 55.98 -29.16 -30.75
N GLY A 615 57.22 -29.62 -30.59
CA GLY A 615 57.54 -30.77 -29.76
C GLY A 615 57.16 -30.56 -28.28
N GLY A 616 56.21 -31.36 -27.79
CA GLY A 616 55.72 -31.29 -26.41
C GLY A 616 54.56 -30.31 -26.19
N HIS A 617 54.13 -29.57 -27.21
CA HIS A 617 52.97 -28.68 -27.16
C HIS A 617 51.65 -29.45 -27.41
N TYR A 618 50.53 -28.81 -27.10
CA TYR A 618 49.18 -29.36 -27.18
C TYR A 618 48.29 -28.50 -28.08
N THR A 619 47.33 -29.12 -28.75
CA THR A 619 46.31 -28.46 -29.58
C THR A 619 44.93 -29.01 -29.24
N ALA A 620 43.87 -28.26 -29.50
CA ALA A 620 42.50 -28.70 -29.28
C ALA A 620 41.77 -28.90 -30.61
N GLN A 621 41.09 -30.03 -30.80
CA GLN A 621 40.26 -30.28 -31.99
C GLN A 621 38.79 -30.39 -31.60
N ARG A 622 37.90 -29.71 -32.33
CA ARG A 622 36.44 -29.74 -32.08
C ARG A 622 35.78 -30.82 -32.92
N LEU A 623 34.91 -31.62 -32.30
CA LEU A 623 34.34 -32.85 -32.87
C LEU A 623 32.82 -32.75 -33.00
N TYR A 624 32.31 -33.04 -34.19
CA TYR A 624 30.89 -32.95 -34.55
C TYR A 624 30.40 -34.22 -35.24
N TYR A 625 29.12 -34.53 -35.12
CA TYR A 625 28.50 -35.71 -35.73
C TYR A 625 27.14 -35.35 -36.31
N PHE A 626 26.81 -35.87 -37.49
CA PHE A 626 25.50 -35.68 -38.09
C PHE A 626 24.58 -36.80 -37.60
N PRO A 627 23.51 -36.52 -36.84
CA PRO A 627 22.55 -37.56 -36.44
C PRO A 627 21.94 -38.24 -37.67
N ASN A 628 21.60 -39.52 -37.56
CA ASN A 628 21.10 -40.37 -38.65
C ASN A 628 22.08 -40.44 -39.85
N ASN A 629 23.40 -40.40 -39.57
CA ASN A 629 24.47 -40.53 -40.57
C ASN A 629 25.51 -41.56 -40.11
N THR A 630 25.78 -42.58 -40.93
CA THR A 630 26.30 -43.88 -40.49
C THR A 630 27.83 -44.02 -40.55
N GLY A 631 28.56 -43.07 -39.94
CA GLY A 631 29.94 -43.34 -39.53
C GLY A 631 30.99 -42.24 -39.71
N VAL A 632 30.63 -40.95 -39.73
CA VAL A 632 31.61 -39.85 -39.83
C VAL A 632 31.56 -38.91 -38.63
N ILE A 633 32.72 -38.63 -38.04
CA ILE A 633 32.95 -37.46 -37.16
C ILE A 633 33.65 -36.38 -37.98
N VAL A 634 33.17 -35.15 -37.91
CA VAL A 634 33.89 -33.98 -38.43
C VAL A 634 34.80 -33.42 -37.34
N ALA A 635 36.10 -33.36 -37.62
CA ALA A 635 37.13 -32.85 -36.73
C ALA A 635 37.69 -31.53 -37.28
N TYR A 636 37.47 -30.43 -36.56
CA TYR A 636 38.10 -29.14 -36.84
C TYR A 636 39.43 -29.04 -36.10
N TYR A 637 40.51 -28.75 -36.82
CA TYR A 637 41.82 -28.49 -36.23
C TYR A 637 41.79 -27.23 -35.35
N GLY A 638 42.59 -27.22 -34.29
CA GLY A 638 42.77 -26.05 -33.42
C GLY A 638 43.50 -24.92 -34.13
N LYS A 639 43.15 -23.68 -33.78
CA LYS A 639 43.77 -22.44 -34.24
C LYS A 639 45.09 -22.10 -33.53
N ALA A 640 45.33 -22.69 -32.36
CA ALA A 640 46.52 -22.44 -31.55
C ALA A 640 47.20 -23.72 -31.06
N GLU A 641 48.46 -23.56 -30.61
CA GLU A 641 49.18 -24.55 -29.83
C GLU A 641 49.59 -23.98 -28.46
N TYR A 642 49.71 -24.87 -27.48
CA TYR A 642 49.84 -24.54 -26.06
C TYR A 642 50.98 -25.31 -25.39
N ALA A 643 51.71 -24.67 -24.48
CA ALA A 643 52.85 -25.28 -23.79
C ALA A 643 52.46 -26.38 -22.77
N SER A 644 51.19 -26.45 -22.35
CA SER A 644 50.68 -27.48 -21.44
C SER A 644 49.21 -27.82 -21.73
N MET A 645 48.76 -28.98 -21.25
CA MET A 645 47.36 -29.41 -21.34
C MET A 645 46.42 -28.44 -20.61
N ASP A 646 46.80 -27.94 -19.44
CA ASP A 646 45.99 -26.98 -18.67
C ASP A 646 45.86 -25.64 -19.39
N LEU A 647 46.92 -25.21 -20.09
CA LEU A 647 46.88 -23.98 -20.89
C LEU A 647 45.96 -24.17 -22.11
N ALA A 648 45.97 -25.34 -22.75
CA ALA A 648 45.01 -25.68 -23.80
C ALA A 648 43.57 -25.68 -23.28
N GLU A 649 43.30 -26.34 -22.16
CA GLU A 649 41.96 -26.41 -21.57
C GLU A 649 41.40 -25.04 -21.17
N LYS A 650 42.24 -24.14 -20.65
CA LYS A 650 41.84 -22.76 -20.32
C LYS A 650 41.58 -21.88 -21.55
N ASN A 651 42.30 -22.09 -22.66
CA ASN A 651 42.33 -21.13 -23.77
C ASN A 651 41.65 -21.59 -25.07
N TYR A 652 41.33 -22.88 -25.27
CA TYR A 652 40.76 -23.34 -26.55
C TYR A 652 39.33 -22.81 -26.86
N LEU A 653 38.65 -22.26 -25.85
CA LEU A 653 37.40 -21.51 -26.03
C LEU A 653 37.62 -20.06 -26.50
N LEU A 654 38.83 -19.52 -26.33
CA LEU A 654 39.24 -18.19 -26.78
C LEU A 654 39.81 -18.20 -28.20
N GLU A 655 40.02 -19.39 -28.78
CA GLU A 655 40.35 -19.57 -30.19
C GLU A 655 39.17 -19.16 -31.10
N ASP A 656 39.46 -18.42 -32.17
CA ASP A 656 38.49 -18.01 -33.20
C ASP A 656 38.11 -19.20 -34.10
N PHE A 657 37.31 -20.12 -33.53
CA PHE A 657 36.71 -21.23 -34.24
C PHE A 657 35.43 -20.81 -34.94
N GLN A 658 35.44 -20.95 -36.25
CA GLN A 658 34.26 -20.88 -37.11
C GLN A 658 33.82 -22.30 -37.48
N GLU A 659 32.51 -22.54 -37.64
CA GLU A 659 31.94 -23.80 -38.14
C GLU A 659 31.53 -23.64 -39.61
N ALA A 660 31.77 -24.66 -40.45
CA ALA A 660 31.22 -24.66 -41.80
C ALA A 660 29.69 -24.68 -41.74
N GLU A 661 29.03 -24.00 -42.68
CA GLU A 661 27.56 -23.80 -42.66
C GLU A 661 26.76 -25.11 -42.58
N ASN A 662 27.27 -26.17 -43.21
CA ASN A 662 26.71 -27.52 -43.11
C ASN A 662 26.91 -28.17 -41.71
N THR A 663 27.96 -27.83 -40.96
CA THR A 663 28.17 -28.34 -39.59
C THR A 663 27.30 -27.60 -38.58
N SER A 664 27.22 -26.28 -38.67
CA SER A 664 26.40 -25.46 -37.76
C SER A 664 24.90 -25.74 -37.92
N SER A 665 24.42 -25.94 -39.16
CA SER A 665 23.01 -26.22 -39.42
C SER A 665 22.59 -27.70 -39.24
N GLN A 666 23.50 -28.67 -39.30
CA GLN A 666 23.12 -30.09 -39.44
C GLN A 666 23.88 -31.13 -38.60
N ALA A 667 24.87 -30.75 -37.79
CA ALA A 667 25.59 -31.69 -36.92
C ALA A 667 25.44 -31.34 -35.42
N ILE A 668 25.39 -32.32 -34.53
CA ILE A 668 25.52 -32.12 -33.08
C ILE A 668 26.99 -31.93 -32.69
N TYR A 669 27.24 -31.10 -31.68
CA TYR A 669 28.56 -31.01 -31.04
C TYR A 669 28.79 -32.20 -30.11
N LEU A 670 29.84 -32.98 -30.37
CA LEU A 670 30.21 -34.12 -29.53
C LEU A 670 31.12 -33.72 -28.37
N GLY A 671 31.94 -32.69 -28.58
CA GLY A 671 32.95 -32.23 -27.64
C GLY A 671 34.23 -31.75 -28.33
N ALA A 672 35.31 -31.64 -27.57
CA ALA A 672 36.64 -31.39 -28.09
C ALA A 672 37.62 -32.45 -27.59
N ILE A 673 38.81 -32.52 -28.18
CA ILE A 673 39.91 -33.36 -27.71
C ILE A 673 41.19 -32.54 -27.72
N ILE A 674 41.86 -32.47 -26.55
CA ILE A 674 43.19 -31.90 -26.43
C ILE A 674 44.20 -33.01 -26.74
N LEU A 675 45.15 -32.71 -27.61
CA LEU A 675 46.13 -33.64 -28.17
C LEU A 675 47.52 -33.04 -28.08
N LYS A 676 48.48 -33.79 -27.55
CA LYS A 676 49.90 -33.46 -27.63
C LYS A 676 50.45 -33.75 -29.02
N GLY A 677 51.33 -32.88 -29.51
CA GLY A 677 51.99 -33.04 -30.80
C GLY A 677 52.63 -34.42 -30.97
N ASN A 678 52.21 -35.17 -31.98
CA ASN A 678 52.66 -36.54 -32.29
C ASN A 678 52.28 -37.62 -31.24
N VAL A 679 51.20 -37.45 -30.47
CA VAL A 679 50.66 -38.54 -29.62
C VAL A 679 50.29 -39.78 -30.47
N THR A 680 50.55 -40.98 -29.95
CA THR A 680 50.29 -42.27 -30.61
C THR A 680 49.36 -43.19 -29.81
N ASN A 681 48.88 -42.73 -28.65
CA ASN A 681 47.91 -43.44 -27.83
C ASN A 681 47.05 -42.44 -27.03
N LEU A 682 45.78 -42.32 -27.39
CA LEU A 682 44.84 -41.40 -26.74
C LEU A 682 44.46 -41.80 -25.31
N ASN A 683 44.78 -43.02 -24.85
CA ASN A 683 44.57 -43.44 -23.47
C ASN A 683 45.60 -42.85 -22.47
N THR A 684 46.69 -42.24 -22.96
CA THR A 684 47.70 -41.63 -22.09
C THR A 684 47.19 -40.27 -21.59
N ALA A 685 46.69 -40.22 -20.36
CA ALA A 685 46.05 -39.03 -19.77
C ALA A 685 46.94 -37.77 -19.71
N THR A 686 48.27 -37.89 -19.83
CA THR A 686 49.19 -36.74 -19.93
C THR A 686 49.40 -36.24 -21.36
N ASP A 687 48.99 -36.99 -22.37
CA ASP A 687 49.21 -36.69 -23.79
C ASP A 687 47.91 -36.45 -24.56
N ALA A 688 46.75 -36.90 -24.05
CA ALA A 688 45.44 -36.61 -24.62
C ALA A 688 44.35 -36.49 -23.55
N LYS A 689 43.34 -35.64 -23.80
CA LYS A 689 42.16 -35.46 -22.94
C LYS A 689 40.91 -35.19 -23.77
N ILE A 690 39.91 -36.06 -23.66
CA ILE A 690 38.58 -35.88 -24.29
C ILE A 690 37.74 -34.96 -23.40
N LEU A 691 37.20 -33.91 -23.98
CA LEU A 691 36.31 -32.94 -23.35
C LEU A 691 34.89 -33.14 -23.88
N THR A 692 33.97 -33.60 -23.04
CA THR A 692 32.61 -33.98 -23.47
C THR A 692 31.74 -32.77 -23.82
N GLY A 693 31.07 -32.82 -24.96
CA GLY A 693 30.04 -31.87 -25.38
C GLY A 693 28.70 -32.11 -24.68
N GLY A 694 28.12 -31.04 -24.16
CA GLY A 694 26.76 -30.98 -23.59
C GLY A 694 25.71 -30.53 -24.62
N ILE A 695 24.52 -30.23 -24.12
CA ILE A 695 23.29 -30.09 -24.94
C ILE A 695 23.39 -28.92 -25.95
N PHE A 696 23.75 -27.72 -25.48
CA PHE A 696 23.81 -26.48 -26.28
C PHE A 696 25.25 -26.18 -26.73
N ARG A 697 25.73 -26.79 -27.84
CA ARG A 697 27.04 -26.56 -28.51
C ARG A 697 28.20 -26.05 -27.62
N SER A 698 28.35 -26.65 -26.45
CA SER A 698 29.31 -26.24 -25.41
C SER A 698 29.73 -27.48 -24.65
N LEU A 699 30.81 -27.42 -23.88
CA LEU A 699 31.19 -28.57 -23.05
C LEU A 699 30.20 -28.81 -21.92
N SER A 700 29.90 -30.09 -21.65
CA SER A 700 29.18 -30.52 -20.46
C SER A 700 30.09 -30.37 -19.25
N ALA A 701 29.78 -29.43 -18.38
CA ALA A 701 30.49 -29.21 -17.11
C ALA A 701 32.03 -29.18 -17.19
N ALA A 702 32.60 -28.60 -18.25
CA ALA A 702 34.02 -28.25 -18.22
C ALA A 702 34.26 -27.17 -17.17
N ASN A 703 35.18 -27.45 -16.25
CA ASN A 703 35.45 -26.65 -15.07
C ASN A 703 36.35 -25.44 -15.42
N LEU A 704 35.88 -24.60 -16.34
CA LEU A 704 36.61 -23.47 -16.95
C LEU A 704 36.72 -22.25 -16.02
N GLY A 705 37.02 -22.48 -14.75
CA GLY A 705 36.99 -21.48 -13.67
C GLY A 705 36.52 -22.02 -12.32
N GLY A 706 36.04 -23.28 -12.26
CA GLY A 706 35.81 -23.95 -11.00
C GLY A 706 37.14 -24.35 -10.37
N VAL A 707 37.50 -23.65 -9.30
CA VAL A 707 38.67 -23.91 -8.47
C VAL A 707 38.58 -25.33 -7.89
N ALA A 708 39.69 -26.08 -7.92
CA ALA A 708 39.72 -27.46 -7.41
C ALA A 708 39.52 -27.48 -5.88
N VAL A 709 38.97 -28.57 -5.34
CA VAL A 709 38.72 -28.72 -3.88
C VAL A 709 40.01 -28.59 -3.05
N ASP A 710 41.16 -28.94 -3.64
CA ASP A 710 42.49 -28.84 -3.01
C ASP A 710 43.29 -27.62 -3.49
N SER A 711 42.65 -26.56 -4.00
CA SER A 711 43.37 -25.42 -4.57
C SER A 711 44.25 -24.72 -3.56
N SER A 712 45.49 -24.45 -3.93
CA SER A 712 46.40 -23.67 -3.12
C SER A 712 46.42 -22.20 -3.54
N LEU A 713 46.82 -21.30 -2.65
CA LEU A 713 46.99 -19.89 -3.04
C LEU A 713 48.06 -19.69 -4.13
N ASN A 714 48.95 -20.68 -4.31
CA ASN A 714 49.97 -20.76 -5.37
C ASN A 714 49.40 -21.10 -6.76
N ASP A 715 48.10 -21.38 -6.87
CA ASP A 715 47.45 -21.73 -8.15
C ASP A 715 47.09 -20.46 -8.97
N LEU A 716 47.17 -19.29 -8.33
CA LEU A 716 47.08 -17.97 -8.97
C LEU A 716 48.39 -17.66 -9.70
N THR A 717 48.31 -17.20 -10.94
CA THR A 717 49.45 -17.09 -11.86
C THR A 717 50.53 -16.07 -11.46
N ASP A 718 50.15 -15.11 -10.62
CA ASP A 718 51.02 -14.07 -10.06
C ASP A 718 51.39 -14.35 -8.59
N VAL A 719 51.17 -15.57 -8.08
CA VAL A 719 51.47 -15.94 -6.68
C VAL A 719 52.50 -17.07 -6.63
N ASN A 720 53.47 -16.95 -5.72
CA ASN A 720 54.55 -17.92 -5.52
C ASN A 720 54.78 -18.19 -4.02
N ILE A 721 54.20 -19.28 -3.52
CA ILE A 721 54.20 -19.69 -2.11
C ILE A 721 55.17 -20.86 -1.91
N THR A 722 56.19 -20.68 -1.06
CA THR A 722 57.15 -21.74 -0.72
C THR A 722 57.46 -21.78 0.78
N ASN A 723 57.52 -22.97 1.38
CA ASN A 723 57.89 -23.17 2.80
C ASN A 723 57.05 -22.34 3.80
N VAL A 724 55.72 -22.48 3.74
CA VAL A 724 54.78 -21.74 4.60
C VAL A 724 55.09 -21.95 6.09
N GLN A 725 55.11 -20.87 6.86
CA GLN A 725 55.25 -20.86 8.31
C GLN A 725 54.06 -20.13 8.95
N GLN A 726 53.81 -20.42 10.24
CA GLN A 726 52.78 -19.76 11.03
C GLN A 726 52.99 -18.24 11.04
N ASN A 727 51.92 -17.48 10.81
CA ASN A 727 51.91 -16.00 10.77
C ASN A 727 52.77 -15.39 9.64
N GLN A 728 52.90 -16.05 8.49
CA GLN A 728 53.39 -15.40 7.27
C GLN A 728 52.28 -14.62 6.56
N VAL A 729 52.67 -13.54 5.87
CA VAL A 729 51.80 -12.70 5.04
C VAL A 729 52.18 -12.84 3.57
N ILE A 730 51.24 -12.50 2.69
CA ILE A 730 51.47 -12.49 1.24
C ILE A 730 51.81 -11.06 0.80
N LYS A 731 52.96 -10.88 0.14
CA LYS A 731 53.48 -9.56 -0.22
C LYS A 731 53.96 -9.53 -1.66
N TYR A 732 53.52 -8.55 -2.44
CA TYR A 732 53.96 -8.36 -3.81
C TYR A 732 55.44 -7.97 -3.87
N ASN A 733 56.24 -8.79 -4.56
CA ASN A 733 57.65 -8.58 -4.80
C ASN A 733 57.85 -8.07 -6.24
N SER A 734 58.04 -6.76 -6.38
CA SER A 734 58.25 -6.11 -7.69
C SER A 734 59.53 -6.53 -8.42
N SER A 735 60.45 -7.25 -7.77
CA SER A 735 61.66 -7.77 -8.42
C SER A 735 61.44 -9.14 -9.09
N THR A 736 60.46 -9.90 -8.63
CA THR A 736 60.08 -11.21 -9.21
C THR A 736 58.77 -11.15 -9.99
N GLY A 737 57.96 -10.11 -9.78
CA GLY A 737 56.64 -9.92 -10.41
C GLY A 737 55.51 -10.69 -9.71
N ASN A 738 55.79 -11.32 -8.57
CA ASN A 738 54.88 -12.24 -7.90
C ASN A 738 54.53 -11.77 -6.47
N TRP A 739 53.36 -12.17 -5.99
CA TRP A 739 53.01 -12.20 -4.59
C TRP A 739 53.66 -13.40 -3.90
N GLU A 740 54.52 -13.15 -2.93
CA GLU A 740 55.30 -14.18 -2.24
C GLU A 740 54.91 -14.26 -0.77
N ASN A 741 54.97 -15.46 -0.17
CA ASN A 741 54.87 -15.57 1.29
C ASN A 741 56.15 -15.03 1.95
N GLN A 742 55.97 -14.10 2.87
CA GLN A 742 57.05 -13.44 3.59
C GLN A 742 56.76 -13.50 5.09
N ALA A 743 57.82 -13.48 5.91
CA ALA A 743 57.67 -13.32 7.35
C ALA A 743 56.96 -12.00 7.65
N ASP A 744 55.97 -12.00 8.55
CA ASP A 744 55.33 -10.75 8.98
C ASP A 744 56.34 -9.86 9.70
N THR A 745 56.86 -8.93 8.93
CA THR A 745 57.81 -7.87 9.29
C THR A 745 57.22 -6.51 8.93
N GLY A 746 55.90 -6.45 8.71
CA GLY A 746 55.15 -5.27 8.29
C GLY A 746 54.04 -4.85 9.27
N GLY A 747 53.71 -5.68 10.26
CA GLY A 747 52.92 -5.26 11.40
C GLY A 747 53.62 -4.20 12.25
N ILE A 748 52.85 -3.25 12.78
CA ILE A 748 53.32 -2.27 13.76
C ILE A 748 53.60 -3.00 15.09
N GLY A 749 54.86 -3.06 15.51
CA GLY A 749 55.25 -3.63 16.79
C GLY A 749 54.75 -2.81 17.98
N LEU A 750 54.70 -3.42 19.17
CA LEU A 750 54.25 -2.76 20.41
C LEU A 750 55.09 -1.51 20.78
N THR A 751 56.30 -1.38 20.21
CA THR A 751 57.21 -0.24 20.38
C THR A 751 57.15 0.79 19.25
N ASP A 752 56.48 0.46 18.15
CA ASP A 752 56.51 1.26 16.92
C ASP A 752 55.43 2.35 16.92
N LEU A 753 54.46 2.24 17.84
CA LEU A 753 53.61 3.35 18.27
C LEU A 753 54.19 3.97 19.54
N SER A 754 54.81 5.13 19.39
CA SER A 754 55.18 5.97 20.53
C SER A 754 54.42 7.30 20.48
N VAL A 755 53.93 7.73 21.63
CA VAL A 755 53.38 9.08 21.80
C VAL A 755 54.52 9.97 22.26
N GLY A 756 54.73 11.08 21.55
CA GLY A 756 55.72 12.09 21.92
C GLY A 756 55.32 12.88 23.17
N THR A 757 56.18 13.79 23.62
CA THR A 757 55.78 14.79 24.61
C THR A 757 54.63 15.64 24.07
N GLU A 758 53.66 15.97 24.93
CA GLU A 758 52.49 16.80 24.58
C GLU A 758 52.91 18.13 23.94
N GLY A 759 52.21 18.51 22.87
CA GLY A 759 52.34 19.84 22.27
C GLY A 759 51.64 20.90 23.13
N THR A 760 52.04 22.17 22.97
CA THR A 760 51.34 23.30 23.62
C THR A 760 49.88 23.36 23.16
N PRO A 761 48.88 23.37 24.06
CA PRO A 761 47.46 23.34 23.68
C PRO A 761 47.07 24.48 22.71
N SER A 762 46.25 24.16 21.70
CA SER A 762 45.83 25.12 20.67
C SER A 762 44.56 24.67 19.92
N GLY A 763 43.57 25.56 19.83
CA GLY A 763 42.33 25.38 19.07
C GLY A 763 41.58 24.08 19.42
N ASP A 764 41.01 23.44 18.39
CA ASP A 764 40.23 22.19 18.47
C ASP A 764 41.12 20.94 18.74
N GLY A 765 42.41 21.15 18.99
CA GLY A 765 43.40 20.10 19.15
C GLY A 765 43.88 19.55 17.81
N SER A 766 44.96 18.77 17.83
CA SER A 766 45.41 18.05 16.65
C SER A 766 46.22 16.81 17.01
N LEU A 767 46.07 15.76 16.20
CA LEU A 767 46.91 14.57 16.25
C LEU A 767 47.75 14.53 14.97
N ALA A 768 49.07 14.65 15.10
CA ALA A 768 50.01 14.63 13.99
C ALA A 768 50.86 13.36 14.04
N TYR A 769 51.01 12.68 12.90
CA TYR A 769 51.87 11.49 12.76
C TYR A 769 53.11 11.82 11.93
N ASN A 770 54.30 11.59 12.49
CA ASN A 770 55.56 11.76 11.76
C ASN A 770 56.00 10.42 11.15
N ASN A 771 55.76 10.25 9.84
CA ASN A 771 56.10 9.04 9.09
C ASN A 771 57.61 8.72 9.01
N THR A 772 58.48 9.64 9.41
CA THR A 772 59.94 9.46 9.42
C THR A 772 60.45 9.00 10.79
N THR A 773 59.69 9.23 11.88
CA THR A 773 60.09 8.86 13.24
C THR A 773 59.16 7.86 13.94
N GLY A 774 57.97 7.56 13.38
CA GLY A 774 57.00 6.63 13.99
C GLY A 774 56.31 7.20 15.24
N VAL A 775 56.33 8.52 15.43
CA VAL A 775 55.81 9.18 16.63
C VAL A 775 54.48 9.86 16.32
N PHE A 776 53.49 9.63 17.18
CA PHE A 776 52.28 10.44 17.27
C PHE A 776 52.52 11.61 18.23
N THR A 777 52.36 12.83 17.75
CA THR A 777 52.34 14.04 18.59
C THR A 777 50.89 14.47 18.79
N TYR A 778 50.45 14.51 20.05
CA TYR A 778 49.16 15.06 20.43
C TYR A 778 49.34 16.52 20.87
N THR A 779 48.63 17.42 20.19
CA THR A 779 48.38 18.78 20.66
C THR A 779 47.01 18.75 21.33
N PRO A 780 46.92 18.95 22.66
CA PRO A 780 45.63 18.98 23.33
C PRO A 780 44.75 20.11 22.77
N PRO A 781 43.44 19.88 22.60
CA PRO A 781 42.50 20.97 22.39
C PRO A 781 42.52 21.92 23.58
N VAL A 782 42.24 23.19 23.32
CA VAL A 782 41.89 24.13 24.40
C VAL A 782 40.44 23.86 24.79
N PHE A 783 40.23 22.81 25.58
CA PHE A 783 38.98 22.71 26.33
C PHE A 783 38.85 23.94 27.23
N ILE A 784 37.62 24.41 27.41
CA ILE A 784 37.30 25.36 28.47
C ILE A 784 37.40 24.60 29.80
N ASP A 785 38.62 24.51 30.33
CA ASP A 785 39.00 23.68 31.48
C ASP A 785 38.60 24.27 32.84
N GLY A 786 37.88 25.40 32.85
CA GLY A 786 37.49 26.09 34.07
C GLY A 786 38.66 26.71 34.86
N SER A 787 39.84 26.90 34.25
CA SER A 787 40.98 27.60 34.87
C SER A 787 40.78 29.12 35.00
N GLY A 788 39.69 29.67 34.44
CA GLY A 788 39.13 30.95 34.89
C GLY A 788 38.59 30.83 36.32
N THR A 789 38.96 31.77 37.19
CA THR A 789 38.66 31.78 38.64
C THR A 789 37.32 31.14 39.00
N ALA A 790 37.35 30.08 39.83
CA ALA A 790 36.18 29.29 40.22
C ALA A 790 34.97 30.17 40.59
N GLY A 791 33.86 29.98 39.88
CA GLY A 791 32.62 30.76 40.05
C GLY A 791 32.18 31.59 38.83
N LYS A 792 32.82 31.44 37.66
CA LYS A 792 32.29 31.95 36.39
C LYS A 792 32.33 30.87 35.29
N LEU A 793 31.21 30.71 34.60
CA LEU A 793 31.17 30.10 33.27
C LEU A 793 31.90 31.02 32.29
N SER A 794 32.67 30.45 31.36
CA SER A 794 33.27 31.21 30.27
C SER A 794 32.18 31.71 29.33
N LYS A 795 32.31 32.94 28.87
CA LYS A 795 31.36 33.59 27.97
C LYS A 795 31.29 32.81 26.65
N PHE A 796 30.10 32.32 26.29
CA PHE A 796 29.81 31.68 25.00
C PHE A 796 29.78 32.73 23.87
N SER A 797 30.94 33.30 23.51
CA SER A 797 31.02 34.41 22.55
C SER A 797 31.81 34.17 21.28
N ASP A 798 32.37 32.97 21.10
CA ASP A 798 32.92 32.57 19.81
C ASP A 798 31.83 31.84 19.01
N SER A 799 31.84 32.01 17.69
CA SER A 799 30.73 31.64 16.79
C SER A 799 30.64 30.15 16.46
N ASP A 800 31.10 29.28 17.37
CA ASP A 800 31.08 27.84 17.19
C ASP A 800 29.77 27.23 17.72
N THR A 801 29.19 26.31 16.95
CA THR A 801 27.74 26.12 16.94
C THR A 801 27.25 25.10 17.96
N LEU A 802 27.05 25.53 19.21
CA LEU A 802 26.08 24.89 20.12
C LEU A 802 24.67 25.41 19.83
N THR A 803 24.09 24.99 18.70
CA THR A 803 22.72 25.34 18.28
C THR A 803 21.59 24.80 19.18
N ASP A 804 21.94 24.09 20.25
CA ASP A 804 21.00 23.45 21.20
C ASP A 804 21.36 23.76 22.67
N SER A 805 22.04 24.89 22.93
CA SER A 805 22.25 25.33 24.31
C SER A 805 20.94 25.82 24.92
N VAL A 806 20.45 25.13 25.95
CA VAL A 806 19.26 25.54 26.71
C VAL A 806 19.43 26.94 27.36
N ILE A 807 20.67 27.42 27.55
CA ILE A 807 20.99 28.76 28.08
C ILE A 807 21.60 29.63 26.97
N HIS A 808 21.02 30.81 26.75
CA HIS A 808 21.46 31.82 25.78
C HIS A 808 21.85 33.12 26.49
N GLU A 809 23.01 33.71 26.16
CA GLU A 809 23.32 35.10 26.52
C GLU A 809 23.10 36.02 25.32
N VAL A 810 22.18 36.98 25.42
CA VAL A 810 21.87 37.92 24.33
C VAL A 810 21.87 39.35 24.88
N PHE A 811 22.77 40.18 24.35
CA PHE A 811 23.01 41.57 24.80
C PHE A 811 23.24 41.76 26.32
N GLY A 812 23.67 40.71 27.03
CA GLY A 812 23.90 40.71 28.48
C GLY A 812 22.71 40.26 29.32
N ASN A 813 21.59 39.90 28.68
CA ASN A 813 20.49 39.19 29.31
C ASN A 813 20.70 37.67 29.18
N ILE A 814 20.29 36.91 30.20
CA ILE A 814 20.40 35.45 30.25
C ILE A 814 19.01 34.84 30.02
N GLY A 815 18.85 34.02 28.98
CA GLY A 815 17.62 33.30 28.65
C GLY A 815 17.77 31.80 28.84
N ILE A 816 16.80 31.15 29.46
CA ILE A 816 16.68 29.69 29.55
C ILE A 816 15.46 29.25 28.73
N ASN A 817 15.66 28.36 27.77
CA ASN A 817 14.66 27.93 26.77
C ASN A 817 14.03 29.09 25.95
N THR A 818 14.80 30.17 25.77
CA THR A 818 14.47 31.31 24.89
C THR A 818 15.74 31.86 24.27
N GLY A 819 15.75 32.05 22.96
CA GLY A 819 16.86 32.65 22.21
C GLY A 819 16.86 34.17 22.23
N PHE A 820 15.86 34.82 22.82
CA PHE A 820 15.71 36.28 22.85
C PHE A 820 15.21 36.77 24.23
N PRO A 821 16.02 36.66 25.30
CA PRO A 821 15.65 37.14 26.63
C PRO A 821 15.45 38.66 26.66
N ASN A 822 14.23 39.08 26.98
CA ASN A 822 13.80 40.49 27.04
C ASN A 822 14.17 41.17 28.37
N VAL A 823 14.45 40.36 29.40
CA VAL A 823 14.87 40.80 30.73
C VAL A 823 16.16 40.09 31.14
N SER A 824 16.90 40.64 32.12
CA SER A 824 18.25 40.17 32.46
C SER A 824 18.36 38.71 32.91
N PHE A 825 17.26 38.11 33.38
CA PHE A 825 17.12 36.67 33.56
C PHE A 825 15.69 36.24 33.18
N GLU A 826 15.55 35.49 32.09
CA GLU A 826 14.28 35.00 31.56
C GLU A 826 14.30 33.46 31.54
N ILE A 827 13.25 32.81 32.07
CA ILE A 827 13.06 31.36 31.97
C ILE A 827 11.73 31.13 31.24
N ASN A 828 11.80 30.58 30.03
CA ASN A 828 10.65 30.29 29.18
C ASN A 828 10.33 28.79 29.19
N ALA A 829 10.00 28.26 30.37
CA ALA A 829 9.64 26.87 30.58
C ALA A 829 8.36 26.77 31.42
N SER A 830 7.59 25.69 31.24
CA SER A 830 6.26 25.52 31.85
C SER A 830 6.25 24.80 33.21
N ASP A 831 7.42 24.53 33.78
CA ASP A 831 7.62 23.89 35.10
C ASP A 831 8.10 24.94 36.14
N ALA A 832 8.46 24.50 37.35
CA ALA A 832 8.79 25.37 38.48
C ALA A 832 10.27 25.78 38.57
N ILE A 833 10.50 27.01 39.05
CA ILE A 833 11.82 27.46 39.53
C ILE A 833 11.94 27.10 41.02
N LYS A 834 12.86 26.18 41.36
CA LYS A 834 13.14 25.85 42.77
C LYS A 834 14.01 26.94 43.42
N ILE A 835 13.38 27.86 44.14
CA ILE A 835 14.10 28.84 44.96
C ILE A 835 14.68 28.20 46.23
N PRO A 836 15.70 28.79 46.89
CA PRO A 836 16.32 28.23 48.08
C PRO A 836 15.28 27.94 49.19
N SER A 837 15.45 26.85 49.93
CA SER A 837 14.54 26.46 51.00
C SER A 837 15.29 26.13 52.29
N GLY A 838 14.85 26.65 53.42
CA GLY A 838 15.45 26.30 54.71
C GLY A 838 14.83 27.04 55.90
N ASP A 839 15.30 26.73 57.09
CA ASP A 839 14.83 27.34 58.33
C ASP A 839 15.30 28.81 58.46
N GLN A 840 14.92 29.49 59.54
CA GLN A 840 15.35 30.87 59.77
C GLN A 840 16.87 31.01 59.98
N SER A 841 17.57 29.95 60.44
CA SER A 841 19.04 29.96 60.57
C SER A 841 19.75 29.91 59.21
N SER A 842 19.08 29.34 58.21
CA SER A 842 19.51 29.25 56.82
C SER A 842 19.26 30.55 56.01
N ARG A 843 18.89 31.66 56.66
CA ARG A 843 18.77 32.98 56.01
C ARG A 843 20.19 33.55 55.76
N PRO A 844 20.46 34.17 54.60
CA PRO A 844 21.73 34.85 54.33
C PRO A 844 22.11 35.82 55.47
N GLY A 845 23.34 35.75 55.96
CA GLY A 845 23.80 36.56 57.11
C GLY A 845 23.85 38.07 56.86
N ILE A 846 23.80 38.49 55.58
CA ILE A 846 23.60 39.87 55.14
C ILE A 846 22.56 39.81 54.01
N PRO A 847 21.25 39.87 54.29
CA PRO A 847 20.23 39.82 53.26
C PRO A 847 20.10 41.17 52.54
N ALA A 848 19.69 41.15 51.27
CA ALA A 848 19.47 42.32 50.43
C ALA A 848 18.06 42.32 49.84
N ASN A 849 17.51 43.51 49.59
CA ASN A 849 16.15 43.65 49.07
C ASN A 849 16.01 42.95 47.71
N GLY A 850 14.91 42.20 47.52
CA GLY A 850 14.63 41.41 46.33
C GLY A 850 15.02 39.92 46.41
N MET A 851 15.63 39.45 47.51
CA MET A 851 15.85 38.02 47.72
C MET A 851 14.52 37.27 47.91
N LEU A 852 14.38 36.08 47.31
CA LEU A 852 13.23 35.18 47.43
C LEU A 852 13.68 33.80 47.93
N ARG A 853 12.95 33.18 48.86
CA ARG A 853 13.19 31.81 49.34
C ARG A 853 11.93 31.17 49.95
N TYR A 854 11.96 29.87 50.21
CA TYR A 854 10.92 29.18 51.00
C TYR A 854 11.39 28.99 52.45
N SER A 855 10.66 29.54 53.41
CA SER A 855 10.90 29.29 54.83
C SER A 855 10.30 27.94 55.22
N THR A 856 11.14 26.97 55.62
CA THR A 856 10.67 25.71 56.20
C THR A 856 10.35 25.84 57.69
N THR A 857 10.62 26.99 58.31
CA THR A 857 10.13 27.30 59.67
C THR A 857 8.70 27.79 59.61
N ASP A 858 8.39 28.65 58.64
CA ASP A 858 7.09 29.33 58.53
C ASP A 858 6.19 28.71 57.44
N ASN A 859 6.67 27.65 56.77
CA ASN A 859 6.03 26.87 55.69
C ASN A 859 5.46 27.72 54.54
N GLN A 860 6.15 28.79 54.16
CA GLN A 860 5.71 29.76 53.16
C GLN A 860 6.85 30.26 52.27
N PHE A 861 6.49 30.73 51.08
CA PHE A 861 7.39 31.58 50.28
C PHE A 861 7.53 32.95 50.94
N GLU A 862 8.77 33.36 51.18
CA GLU A 862 9.15 34.64 51.75
C GLU A 862 10.15 35.38 50.86
N GLY A 863 10.19 36.69 50.98
CA GLY A 863 11.25 37.50 50.40
C GLY A 863 11.70 38.61 51.33
N TYR A 864 12.88 39.13 51.04
CA TYR A 864 13.47 40.21 51.81
C TYR A 864 13.21 41.55 51.13
N ALA A 865 12.58 42.47 51.84
CA ALA A 865 12.35 43.85 51.42
C ALA A 865 12.43 44.77 52.63
N ASP A 866 12.84 46.02 52.41
CA ASP A 866 12.97 47.09 53.42
C ASP A 866 13.63 46.66 54.75
N GLY A 867 14.62 45.76 54.65
CA GLY A 867 15.39 45.29 55.80
C GLY A 867 14.78 44.12 56.60
N ALA A 868 13.70 43.47 56.11
CA ALA A 868 13.06 42.35 56.79
C ALA A 868 12.60 41.24 55.82
N TRP A 869 12.47 40.01 56.34
CA TRP A 869 11.84 38.89 55.64
C TRP A 869 10.31 38.92 55.87
N GLY A 870 9.53 38.79 54.80
CA GLY A 870 8.07 38.73 54.86
C GLY A 870 7.49 37.75 53.83
N ALA A 871 6.28 37.26 54.06
CA ALA A 871 5.59 36.33 53.17
C ALA A 871 5.28 36.97 51.81
N ILE A 872 5.40 36.20 50.72
CA ILE A 872 5.15 36.68 49.35
C ILE A 872 3.99 35.94 48.65
N ALA A 873 3.65 34.71 49.08
CA ALA A 873 2.47 33.99 48.57
C ALA A 873 2.01 32.87 49.52
N GLY A 874 1.43 33.22 50.69
CA GLY A 874 1.07 32.24 51.73
C GLY A 874 -0.37 32.36 52.24
N GLY A 875 -1.25 31.45 51.81
CA GLY A 875 -2.48 31.08 52.54
C GLY A 875 -3.76 31.83 52.17
N GLY A 876 -4.59 31.23 51.31
CA GLY A 876 -5.98 31.66 51.12
C GLY A 876 -6.82 31.36 52.37
N GLY A 877 -7.29 32.40 53.05
CA GLY A 877 -8.20 32.28 54.19
C GLY A 877 -9.58 31.79 53.74
N SER A 878 -9.87 30.50 53.91
CA SER A 878 -11.19 29.93 53.65
C SER A 878 -12.15 30.23 54.81
N SER A 879 -12.99 31.24 54.64
CA SER A 879 -14.05 31.58 55.61
C SER A 879 -15.23 30.60 55.47
N THR A 880 -15.38 29.67 56.42
CA THR A 880 -16.53 28.76 56.49
C THR A 880 -17.66 29.38 57.32
N ILE A 881 -18.87 29.38 56.75
CA ILE A 881 -20.11 29.69 57.48
C ILE A 881 -20.54 28.42 58.22
N THR A 882 -20.82 28.52 59.53
CA THR A 882 -21.26 27.39 60.36
C THR A 882 -22.66 27.63 60.92
N ARG A 883 -23.45 26.56 61.03
CA ARG A 883 -24.79 26.56 61.65
C ARG A 883 -24.80 25.55 62.79
N ASP A 884 -25.15 26.02 63.98
CA ASP A 884 -25.52 25.18 65.12
C ASP A 884 -27.04 25.19 65.31
N SER A 885 -27.60 24.11 65.86
CA SER A 885 -29.03 24.02 66.20
C SER A 885 -29.25 23.36 67.56
N PHE A 886 -30.23 23.86 68.31
CA PHE A 886 -30.52 23.45 69.69
C PHE A 886 -32.03 23.36 69.93
N SER A 887 -32.42 22.55 70.92
CA SER A 887 -33.80 22.43 71.38
C SER A 887 -34.02 23.31 72.61
N GLY A 888 -34.98 24.24 72.54
CA GLY A 888 -35.43 24.99 73.72
C GLY A 888 -36.22 24.09 74.69
N ASP A 889 -36.17 24.39 75.99
CA ASP A 889 -36.95 23.68 77.02
C ASP A 889 -37.97 24.57 77.76
N GLY A 890 -37.93 25.90 77.56
CA GLY A 890 -38.75 26.90 78.27
C GLY A 890 -38.12 27.47 79.55
N SER A 891 -36.89 27.07 79.90
CA SER A 891 -36.19 27.46 81.14
C SER A 891 -34.69 27.76 80.96
N THR A 892 -34.01 27.08 80.03
CA THR A 892 -32.58 27.25 79.74
C THR A 892 -32.35 28.43 78.80
N THR A 893 -31.42 29.34 79.14
CA THR A 893 -31.11 30.55 78.35
C THR A 893 -29.79 30.50 77.59
N GLY A 894 -28.82 29.70 78.01
CA GLY A 894 -27.47 29.64 77.43
C GLY A 894 -27.22 28.36 76.63
N PHE A 895 -26.67 28.49 75.42
CA PHE A 895 -26.36 27.39 74.51
C PHE A 895 -24.93 27.55 73.95
N THR A 896 -24.15 26.47 73.97
CA THR A 896 -22.75 26.48 73.52
C THR A 896 -22.65 26.07 72.06
N LEU A 897 -22.12 26.98 71.24
CA LEU A 897 -21.87 26.87 69.81
C LEU A 897 -20.60 26.05 69.52
N SER A 898 -20.55 25.45 68.34
CA SER A 898 -19.41 24.64 67.89
C SER A 898 -18.15 25.45 67.61
N SER A 899 -18.29 26.77 67.39
CA SER A 899 -17.18 27.70 67.10
C SER A 899 -17.26 28.97 67.96
N SER A 900 -16.11 29.54 68.30
CA SER A 900 -16.02 30.84 68.98
C SER A 900 -16.22 32.00 67.99
N ILE A 901 -17.04 32.97 68.38
CA ILE A 901 -17.45 34.08 67.53
C ILE A 901 -16.87 35.36 68.09
N SER A 902 -16.14 36.10 67.24
CA SER A 902 -15.39 37.30 67.64
C SER A 902 -16.24 38.56 67.78
N ASP A 903 -17.42 38.61 67.15
CA ASP A 903 -18.39 39.71 67.27
C ASP A 903 -19.82 39.17 67.06
N GLU A 904 -20.75 39.55 67.94
CA GLU A 904 -22.16 39.19 67.85
C GLU A 904 -22.85 39.68 66.56
N ALA A 905 -22.36 40.78 65.98
CA ALA A 905 -22.84 41.28 64.70
C ALA A 905 -22.75 40.23 63.57
N ASN A 906 -21.81 39.29 63.66
CA ASN A 906 -21.56 38.23 62.68
C ASN A 906 -22.48 37.01 62.84
N THR A 907 -23.52 37.11 63.68
CA THR A 907 -24.51 36.05 63.89
C THR A 907 -25.87 36.38 63.28
N GLN A 908 -26.60 35.31 62.92
CA GLN A 908 -28.03 35.32 62.69
C GLN A 908 -28.66 34.19 63.49
N VAL A 909 -29.63 34.52 64.33
CA VAL A 909 -30.22 33.58 65.30
C VAL A 909 -31.73 33.52 65.09
N TYR A 910 -32.28 32.32 65.12
CA TYR A 910 -33.70 32.04 64.88
C TYR A 910 -34.26 31.15 65.99
N ILE A 911 -35.53 31.32 66.33
CA ILE A 911 -36.30 30.42 67.19
C ILE A 911 -37.61 30.10 66.46
N ASP A 912 -37.89 28.81 66.24
CA ASP A 912 -38.96 28.28 65.37
C ASP A 912 -39.00 28.98 63.98
N GLY A 913 -37.82 29.23 63.42
CA GLY A 913 -37.63 29.92 62.13
C GLY A 913 -37.83 31.44 62.17
N VAL A 914 -38.18 32.03 63.33
CA VAL A 914 -38.35 33.49 63.49
C VAL A 914 -37.05 34.13 63.96
N TYR A 915 -36.55 35.11 63.20
CA TYR A 915 -35.32 35.84 63.50
C TYR A 915 -35.38 36.56 64.84
N GLN A 916 -34.31 36.42 65.63
CA GLN A 916 -34.12 37.10 66.91
C GLN A 916 -33.24 38.34 66.74
N SER A 917 -33.69 39.46 67.28
CA SER A 917 -32.89 40.68 67.34
C SER A 917 -31.67 40.50 68.24
N LYS A 918 -30.54 41.13 67.88
CA LYS A 918 -29.26 41.18 68.63
C LYS A 918 -29.34 41.91 69.99
N LEU A 919 -30.54 42.33 70.40
CA LEU A 919 -30.81 42.82 71.76
C LEU A 919 -31.47 41.75 72.65
N ASN A 920 -31.90 40.62 72.07
CA ASN A 920 -32.59 39.53 72.76
C ASN A 920 -31.65 38.36 73.12
N TYR A 921 -30.40 38.42 72.69
CA TYR A 921 -29.33 37.52 73.12
C TYR A 921 -28.04 38.33 73.33
N SER A 922 -26.99 37.61 73.70
CA SER A 922 -25.61 38.09 73.69
C SER A 922 -24.68 36.92 73.39
N ILE A 923 -23.53 37.21 72.78
CA ILE A 923 -22.48 36.21 72.48
C ILE A 923 -21.25 36.48 73.34
N ALA A 924 -20.74 35.45 74.03
CA ALA A 924 -19.47 35.51 74.73
C ALA A 924 -18.61 34.27 74.40
N GLY A 925 -17.52 34.46 73.67
CA GLY A 925 -16.69 33.37 73.17
C GLY A 925 -17.48 32.48 72.21
N ASN A 926 -17.79 31.24 72.61
CA ASN A 926 -18.64 30.32 71.86
C ASN A 926 -20.01 30.06 72.52
N VAL A 927 -20.47 30.90 73.45
CA VAL A 927 -21.79 30.71 74.09
C VAL A 927 -22.75 31.83 73.67
N VAL A 928 -23.90 31.46 73.13
CA VAL A 928 -25.06 32.36 72.96
C VAL A 928 -25.94 32.29 74.21
N THR A 929 -26.35 33.44 74.73
CA THR A 929 -27.25 33.52 75.88
C THR A 929 -28.43 34.44 75.59
N PHE A 930 -29.64 33.88 75.57
CA PHE A 930 -30.89 34.62 75.36
C PHE A 930 -31.34 35.34 76.64
N SER A 931 -31.94 36.52 76.50
CA SER A 931 -32.45 37.31 77.62
C SER A 931 -33.75 36.74 78.22
N THR A 932 -34.44 35.87 77.49
CA THR A 932 -35.58 35.05 77.95
C THR A 932 -35.39 33.63 77.41
N ALA A 933 -35.71 32.61 78.21
CA ALA A 933 -35.50 31.22 77.82
C ALA A 933 -36.36 30.84 76.59
N PRO A 934 -35.77 30.30 75.50
CA PRO A 934 -36.52 29.79 74.36
C PRO A 934 -37.52 28.71 74.78
N HIS A 935 -38.74 28.82 74.26
CA HIS A 935 -39.84 27.90 74.57
C HIS A 935 -39.57 26.46 74.10
N THR A 936 -40.24 25.52 74.77
CA THR A 936 -40.03 24.08 74.60
C THR A 936 -40.29 23.63 73.15
N GLY A 937 -39.26 23.14 72.46
CA GLY A 937 -39.33 22.71 71.06
C GLY A 937 -38.07 21.96 70.63
N THR A 938 -38.18 21.06 69.64
CA THR A 938 -37.05 20.23 69.17
C THR A 938 -36.34 20.91 68.00
N ASN A 939 -35.05 21.20 68.17
CA ASN A 939 -34.19 21.89 67.21
C ASN A 939 -34.75 23.22 66.71
N ASN A 940 -35.60 23.87 67.53
CA ASN A 940 -36.24 25.12 67.16
C ASN A 940 -35.28 26.31 67.17
N ILE A 941 -34.15 26.23 67.87
CA ILE A 941 -33.13 27.27 67.85
C ILE A 941 -32.13 26.97 66.74
N GLU A 942 -31.85 27.94 65.87
CA GLU A 942 -30.72 27.89 64.92
C GLU A 942 -29.82 29.12 65.08
N VAL A 943 -28.50 28.92 65.04
CA VAL A 943 -27.49 29.97 65.13
C VAL A 943 -26.52 29.81 63.98
N ILE A 944 -26.51 30.78 63.06
CA ILE A 944 -25.60 30.83 61.91
C ILE A 944 -24.54 31.90 62.18
N ASN A 945 -23.27 31.59 61.98
CA ASN A 945 -22.17 32.53 62.15
C ASN A 945 -21.08 32.35 61.08
N VAL A 946 -20.24 33.39 60.92
CA VAL A 946 -19.08 33.38 60.02
C VAL A 946 -17.83 33.71 60.83
N ALA A 947 -16.82 32.84 60.78
CA ALA A 947 -15.50 33.14 61.35
C ALA A 947 -14.79 34.19 60.48
N ALA A 948 -14.40 35.32 61.07
CA ALA A 948 -13.88 36.46 60.32
C ALA A 948 -12.38 36.33 59.99
N VAL A 949 -12.01 36.71 58.76
CA VAL A 949 -10.62 36.96 58.31
C VAL A 949 -10.54 38.39 57.80
N THR A 950 -9.58 39.16 58.29
CA THR A 950 -9.27 40.51 57.80
C THR A 950 -8.28 40.47 56.64
N VAL A 951 -8.60 41.13 55.53
CA VAL A 951 -7.71 41.33 54.38
C VAL A 951 -7.66 42.82 54.06
N GLU A 952 -6.47 43.42 54.02
CA GLU A 952 -6.30 44.85 53.74
C GLU A 952 -5.81 45.09 52.30
N ALA A 953 -6.48 46.02 51.60
CA ALA A 953 -6.27 46.49 50.23
C ALA A 953 -6.44 45.46 49.08
N ALA A 954 -7.25 45.69 48.04
CA ALA A 954 -7.75 46.96 47.51
C ALA A 954 -9.27 47.01 47.21
N SER A 955 -9.86 48.21 47.38
CA SER A 955 -11.17 48.69 46.89
C SER A 955 -12.46 48.04 47.43
N GLY A 956 -12.94 48.54 48.58
CA GLY A 956 -14.28 48.28 49.12
C GLY A 956 -15.29 49.43 48.93
N LEU A 957 -16.56 49.20 49.32
CA LEU A 957 -17.64 50.20 49.36
C LEU A 957 -17.29 51.35 50.32
N ASN A 958 -17.25 52.58 49.83
CA ASN A 958 -17.02 53.78 50.64
C ASN A 958 -18.34 54.23 51.27
N LYS A 959 -18.31 54.71 52.52
CA LYS A 959 -19.48 55.26 53.22
C LYS A 959 -19.12 56.61 53.84
N ASN A 960 -19.86 57.63 53.48
CA ASN A 960 -19.78 58.97 54.05
C ASN A 960 -21.07 59.32 54.78
N THR A 961 -20.95 60.02 55.91
CA THR A 961 -22.11 60.47 56.69
C THR A 961 -21.95 61.94 57.00
N PHE A 962 -23.02 62.70 56.80
CA PHE A 962 -23.11 64.14 57.04
C PHE A 962 -24.36 64.45 57.86
N THR A 963 -24.55 65.71 58.22
CA THR A 963 -25.77 66.21 58.86
C THR A 963 -26.20 67.48 58.15
N GLY A 964 -27.44 67.55 57.67
CA GLY A 964 -28.02 68.74 57.07
C GLY A 964 -28.17 69.86 58.10
N ASP A 965 -28.00 71.10 57.63
CA ASP A 965 -28.19 72.32 58.43
C ASP A 965 -29.46 73.11 58.03
N GLY A 966 -30.20 72.63 57.01
CA GLY A 966 -31.38 73.29 56.44
C GLY A 966 -31.08 74.33 55.36
N SER A 967 -29.81 74.55 54.98
CA SER A 967 -29.38 75.55 54.00
C SER A 967 -28.33 75.05 53.01
N THR A 968 -27.44 74.15 53.41
CA THR A 968 -26.36 73.60 52.59
C THR A 968 -26.88 72.45 51.72
N THR A 969 -26.68 72.56 50.40
CA THR A 969 -27.08 71.55 49.40
C THR A 969 -25.94 70.63 48.98
N GLY A 970 -24.69 71.09 48.98
CA GLY A 970 -23.52 70.36 48.51
C GLY A 970 -22.67 69.77 49.64
N PHE A 971 -22.27 68.50 49.51
CA PHE A 971 -21.45 67.76 50.46
C PHE A 971 -20.36 66.98 49.71
N THR A 972 -19.12 66.99 50.20
CA THR A 972 -17.99 66.31 49.53
C THR A 972 -17.74 64.92 50.13
N LEU A 973 -17.79 63.90 49.28
CA LEU A 973 -17.50 62.49 49.53
C LEU A 973 -15.99 62.24 49.64
N SER A 974 -15.60 61.15 50.32
CA SER A 974 -14.18 60.83 50.55
C SER A 974 -13.44 60.31 49.31
N GLN A 975 -14.17 59.85 48.30
CA GLN A 975 -13.64 59.54 46.96
C GLN A 975 -14.66 59.97 45.90
N ALA A 976 -14.22 60.08 44.64
CA ALA A 976 -15.13 60.29 43.52
C ALA A 976 -15.78 58.95 43.12
N PRO A 977 -17.11 58.77 43.19
CA PRO A 977 -17.78 57.70 42.46
C PRO A 977 -17.64 57.92 40.95
N THR A 978 -17.65 56.84 40.19
CA THR A 978 -17.55 56.87 38.72
C THR A 978 -18.85 57.31 38.02
N SER A 979 -20.00 57.19 38.69
CA SER A 979 -21.31 57.73 38.28
C SER A 979 -22.18 58.00 39.52
N GLU A 980 -23.18 58.86 39.37
CA GLU A 980 -24.29 59.07 40.31
C GLU A 980 -25.02 57.76 40.64
N ASP A 981 -25.15 56.88 39.64
CA ASP A 981 -25.86 55.59 39.77
C ASP A 981 -25.21 54.66 40.79
N PHE A 982 -23.89 54.73 40.95
CA PHE A 982 -23.10 53.91 41.89
C PHE A 982 -23.05 54.48 43.33
N THR A 983 -23.93 55.43 43.64
CA THR A 983 -24.18 55.91 45.00
C THR A 983 -25.44 55.25 45.59
N PHE A 984 -25.61 55.31 46.90
CA PHE A 984 -26.86 55.06 47.62
C PHE A 984 -26.97 56.09 48.72
N VAL A 985 -28.03 56.89 48.68
CA VAL A 985 -28.15 58.12 49.47
C VAL A 985 -29.39 58.05 50.32
N PHE A 986 -29.26 58.31 51.62
CA PHE A 986 -30.34 58.26 52.58
C PHE A 986 -30.33 59.53 53.42
N VAL A 987 -31.48 60.11 53.70
CA VAL A 987 -31.63 61.24 54.64
C VAL A 987 -32.55 60.79 55.77
N GLN A 988 -32.06 60.83 57.01
CA GLN A 988 -32.68 60.19 58.19
C GLN A 988 -33.04 58.71 57.96
N GLY A 989 -32.23 57.99 57.17
CA GLY A 989 -32.48 56.59 56.79
C GLY A 989 -33.50 56.38 55.68
N VAL A 990 -34.13 57.45 55.16
CA VAL A 990 -35.05 57.38 54.01
C VAL A 990 -34.26 57.55 52.71
N TYR A 991 -34.35 56.57 51.81
CA TYR A 991 -33.64 56.60 50.52
C TYR A 991 -34.06 57.81 49.67
N GLN A 992 -33.08 58.43 49.01
CA GLN A 992 -33.27 59.53 48.09
C GLN A 992 -33.03 59.04 46.65
N GLU A 993 -34.01 59.26 45.79
CA GLU A 993 -33.94 58.90 44.37
C GLU A 993 -32.92 59.78 43.61
N LYS A 994 -32.29 59.24 42.56
CA LYS A 994 -31.15 59.87 41.90
C LYS A 994 -31.42 61.31 41.48
N SER A 995 -32.57 61.57 40.86
CA SER A 995 -32.99 62.89 40.36
C SER A 995 -33.11 64.00 41.43
N THR A 996 -33.02 63.65 42.72
CA THR A 996 -33.04 64.61 43.83
C THR A 996 -31.66 65.17 44.20
N TYR A 997 -30.59 64.61 43.64
CA TYR A 997 -29.21 65.10 43.77
C TYR A 997 -28.44 64.93 42.46
N ILE A 998 -27.23 65.48 42.40
CA ILE A 998 -26.24 65.21 41.36
C ILE A 998 -24.87 64.99 41.99
N VAL A 999 -23.96 64.29 41.32
CA VAL A 999 -22.60 64.00 41.80
C VAL A 999 -21.59 64.38 40.73
N ALA A 1000 -20.82 65.43 40.98
CA ALA A 1000 -19.77 65.91 40.10
C ALA A 1000 -18.41 65.69 40.77
N GLY A 1001 -17.62 64.75 40.22
CA GLY A 1001 -16.38 64.29 40.86
C GLY A 1001 -16.68 63.70 42.24
N SER A 1002 -16.05 64.24 43.28
CA SER A 1002 -16.29 63.82 44.68
C SER A 1002 -17.41 64.57 45.39
N THR A 1003 -18.17 65.48 44.76
CA THR A 1003 -19.18 66.29 45.46
C THR A 1003 -20.59 65.91 45.06
N ILE A 1004 -21.41 65.47 46.03
CA ILE A 1004 -22.85 65.27 45.88
C ILE A 1004 -23.58 66.57 46.23
N THR A 1005 -24.61 66.94 45.46
CA THR A 1005 -25.40 68.16 45.66
C THR A 1005 -26.89 67.88 45.54
N PHE A 1006 -27.65 68.07 46.62
CA PHE A 1006 -29.10 67.92 46.64
C PHE A 1006 -29.81 69.12 46.01
N SER A 1007 -30.93 68.89 45.33
CA SER A 1007 -31.75 69.95 44.71
C SER A 1007 -32.48 70.83 45.74
N THR A 1008 -32.65 70.34 46.97
CA THR A 1008 -33.15 71.08 48.14
C THR A 1008 -32.28 70.75 49.35
N ALA A 1009 -31.93 71.74 50.16
CA ALA A 1009 -31.05 71.55 51.31
C ALA A 1009 -31.68 70.60 52.36
N PRO A 1010 -31.00 69.50 52.76
CA PRO A 1010 -31.50 68.62 53.82
C PRO A 1010 -31.67 69.36 55.14
N GLN A 1011 -32.78 69.09 55.84
CA GLN A 1011 -33.23 69.86 57.01
C GLN A 1011 -32.23 69.81 58.18
N ASN A 1012 -32.29 70.83 59.05
CA ASN A 1012 -31.35 70.97 60.16
C ASN A 1012 -31.40 69.78 61.13
N ASN A 1013 -30.21 69.24 61.45
CA ASN A 1013 -29.97 68.02 62.24
C ASN A 1013 -30.40 66.70 61.57
N TYR A 1014 -30.77 66.68 60.29
CA TYR A 1014 -31.09 65.42 59.59
C TYR A 1014 -29.79 64.77 59.11
N THR A 1015 -29.51 63.54 59.57
CA THR A 1015 -28.35 62.78 59.07
C THR A 1015 -28.53 62.45 57.59
N ILE A 1016 -27.43 62.50 56.85
CA ILE A 1016 -27.34 62.15 55.45
C ILE A 1016 -26.29 61.05 55.36
N GLU A 1017 -26.62 59.91 54.78
CA GLU A 1017 -25.70 58.81 54.55
C GLU A 1017 -25.55 58.58 53.05
N VAL A 1018 -24.32 58.59 52.56
CA VAL A 1018 -23.97 58.36 51.16
C VAL A 1018 -22.98 57.21 51.11
N MET A 1019 -23.42 56.05 50.62
CA MET A 1019 -22.54 54.94 50.30
C MET A 1019 -22.24 54.96 48.80
N HIS A 1020 -21.01 54.70 48.39
CA HIS A 1020 -20.66 54.64 46.97
C HIS A 1020 -19.47 53.74 46.68
N LEU A 1021 -19.43 53.19 45.47
CA LEU A 1021 -18.30 52.40 44.99
C LEU A 1021 -17.22 53.33 44.37
N GLY A 1022 -15.95 52.96 44.52
CA GLY A 1022 -14.84 53.54 43.76
C GLY A 1022 -14.56 52.69 42.51
N ALA A 1023 -13.77 53.22 41.57
CA ALA A 1023 -13.44 52.51 40.33
C ALA A 1023 -12.70 51.19 40.61
N VAL A 1024 -13.20 50.07 40.06
CA VAL A 1024 -12.58 48.74 40.10
C VAL A 1024 -12.58 48.17 38.69
N ASN A 1025 -11.45 47.58 38.27
CA ASN A 1025 -11.26 47.08 36.91
C ASN A 1025 -10.83 45.61 36.94
N VAL A 1026 -11.79 44.70 36.71
CA VAL A 1026 -11.57 43.26 36.58
C VAL A 1026 -12.49 42.78 35.44
N GLN A 1027 -11.93 42.27 34.34
CA GLN A 1027 -12.70 41.97 33.13
C GLN A 1027 -13.29 40.55 33.12
N GLN A 1028 -14.62 40.44 33.18
CA GLN A 1028 -15.35 39.31 32.59
C GLN A 1028 -16.84 39.63 32.33
N SER A 1029 -17.42 38.86 31.40
CA SER A 1029 -18.84 38.45 31.30
C SER A 1029 -19.87 39.37 30.62
N SER A 1030 -20.74 38.73 29.84
CA SER A 1030 -21.88 39.29 29.11
C SER A 1030 -23.01 39.75 30.03
N TYR A 1031 -23.77 40.77 29.61
CA TYR A 1031 -24.92 41.31 30.37
C TYR A 1031 -26.25 41.07 29.63
N MET A 1032 -27.35 41.04 30.39
CA MET A 1032 -28.70 41.14 29.82
C MET A 1032 -29.07 42.62 29.70
N GLU A 1033 -29.44 43.02 28.49
CA GLU A 1033 -29.88 44.37 28.15
C GLU A 1033 -31.39 44.45 28.18
N TYR A 1034 -31.91 45.65 28.46
CA TYR A 1034 -33.35 45.92 28.51
C TYR A 1034 -33.68 47.17 27.69
N ASP A 1035 -34.70 47.04 26.84
CA ASP A 1035 -35.25 48.11 26.02
C ASP A 1035 -36.75 48.23 26.30
N ALA A 1036 -37.25 49.46 26.44
CA ALA A 1036 -38.66 49.74 26.62
C ALA A 1036 -39.16 50.74 25.58
N PHE A 1037 -40.33 50.45 25.03
CA PHE A 1037 -41.01 51.29 24.05
C PHE A 1037 -42.47 51.50 24.47
N THR A 1038 -43.09 52.51 23.89
CA THR A 1038 -44.54 52.74 24.04
C THR A 1038 -45.19 52.55 22.69
N GLY A 1039 -46.15 51.61 22.62
CA GLY A 1039 -46.98 51.37 21.45
C GLY A 1039 -47.72 52.64 21.03
N THR A 1040 -47.82 52.84 19.72
CA THR A 1040 -48.47 54.02 19.12
C THR A 1040 -49.84 53.68 18.51
N GLY A 1041 -50.29 52.42 18.60
CA GLY A 1041 -51.52 51.93 17.97
C GLY A 1041 -51.45 51.82 16.44
N SER A 1042 -50.28 51.98 15.83
CA SER A 1042 -50.09 51.83 14.37
C SER A 1042 -48.68 51.36 13.96
N GLN A 1043 -47.68 51.44 14.84
CA GLN A 1043 -46.32 50.96 14.57
C GLN A 1043 -46.15 49.48 14.96
N THR A 1044 -45.56 48.68 14.08
CA THR A 1044 -45.31 47.24 14.28
C THR A 1044 -43.85 46.91 14.57
N ALA A 1045 -42.91 47.81 14.28
CA ALA A 1045 -41.47 47.58 14.36
C ALA A 1045 -40.80 48.50 15.39
N PHE A 1046 -40.01 47.91 16.29
CA PHE A 1046 -39.34 48.60 17.41
C PHE A 1046 -37.86 48.16 17.45
N THR A 1047 -36.94 49.10 17.25
CA THR A 1047 -35.50 48.83 17.20
C THR A 1047 -34.88 48.94 18.59
N LEU A 1048 -34.29 47.85 19.06
CA LEU A 1048 -33.52 47.79 20.30
C LEU A 1048 -32.34 48.77 20.24
N VAL A 1049 -32.15 49.53 21.32
CA VAL A 1049 -31.16 50.58 21.47
C VAL A 1049 -30.03 50.12 22.38
N ASN A 1050 -30.36 49.34 23.41
CA ASN A 1050 -29.41 48.80 24.37
C ASN A 1050 -28.98 47.37 23.99
N GLY A 1051 -29.93 46.54 23.55
CA GLY A 1051 -29.69 45.16 23.13
C GLY A 1051 -29.18 44.98 21.71
N ASN A 1052 -28.16 44.11 21.53
CA ASN A 1052 -27.77 43.58 20.22
C ASN A 1052 -27.81 42.03 20.19
N PRO A 1053 -29.00 41.42 20.31
CA PRO A 1053 -29.18 39.97 20.18
C PRO A 1053 -28.96 39.51 18.74
N THR A 1054 -28.27 38.38 18.56
CA THR A 1054 -27.96 37.81 17.23
C THR A 1054 -28.98 36.82 16.70
N ASP A 1055 -29.94 36.38 17.53
CA ASP A 1055 -31.04 35.46 17.21
C ASP A 1055 -32.24 35.82 18.11
N GLU A 1056 -33.46 35.70 17.59
CA GLU A 1056 -34.70 36.02 18.32
C GLU A 1056 -34.87 35.19 19.60
N LYS A 1057 -34.26 34.00 19.69
CA LYS A 1057 -34.24 33.17 20.91
C LYS A 1057 -33.60 33.88 22.11
N PHE A 1058 -32.68 34.81 21.87
CA PHE A 1058 -31.98 35.56 22.92
C PHE A 1058 -32.73 36.81 23.39
N THR A 1059 -34.01 36.95 23.04
CA THR A 1059 -34.89 38.04 23.54
C THR A 1059 -35.97 37.50 24.49
N MET A 1060 -36.68 38.38 25.19
CA MET A 1060 -37.97 38.10 25.82
C MET A 1060 -38.81 39.37 25.73
N VAL A 1061 -39.98 39.29 25.11
CA VAL A 1061 -40.81 40.44 24.77
C VAL A 1061 -42.12 40.38 25.55
N PHE A 1062 -42.48 41.48 26.19
CA PHE A 1062 -43.70 41.63 26.97
C PHE A 1062 -44.46 42.86 26.48
N ILE A 1063 -45.79 42.79 26.46
CA ILE A 1063 -46.66 43.96 26.20
C ILE A 1063 -47.56 44.10 27.42
N GLN A 1064 -47.54 45.28 28.06
CA GLN A 1064 -48.19 45.52 29.36
C GLN A 1064 -47.82 44.45 30.42
N GLY A 1065 -46.56 44.01 30.44
CA GLY A 1065 -46.07 42.94 31.32
C GLY A 1065 -46.51 41.51 30.95
N VAL A 1066 -47.31 41.31 29.89
CA VAL A 1066 -47.72 39.98 29.42
C VAL A 1066 -46.73 39.47 28.36
N TYR A 1067 -46.09 38.33 28.64
CA TYR A 1067 -45.13 37.70 27.72
C TYR A 1067 -45.76 37.35 26.37
N GLN A 1068 -45.08 37.71 25.29
CA GLN A 1068 -45.44 37.36 23.93
C GLN A 1068 -44.70 36.09 23.52
N GLU A 1069 -45.41 35.08 23.03
CA GLU A 1069 -44.78 33.86 22.52
C GLU A 1069 -43.92 34.16 21.29
N LYS A 1070 -42.84 33.38 21.11
CA LYS A 1070 -41.82 33.62 20.08
C LYS A 1070 -42.35 33.67 18.65
N SER A 1071 -43.45 32.98 18.36
CA SER A 1071 -44.09 32.97 17.03
C SER A 1071 -44.94 34.21 16.73
N THR A 1072 -45.12 35.13 17.68
CA THR A 1072 -45.99 36.33 17.52
C THR A 1072 -45.23 37.60 17.12
N TYR A 1073 -43.89 37.53 17.13
CA TYR A 1073 -42.98 38.56 16.65
C TYR A 1073 -41.77 37.94 15.95
N SER A 1074 -40.92 38.74 15.32
CA SER A 1074 -39.63 38.29 14.76
C SER A 1074 -38.53 39.33 14.93
N LEU A 1075 -37.28 38.87 15.01
CA LEU A 1075 -36.09 39.74 15.05
C LEU A 1075 -35.48 39.90 13.65
N SER A 1076 -35.17 41.14 13.27
CA SER A 1076 -34.40 41.46 12.06
C SER A 1076 -33.33 42.50 12.39
N GLY A 1077 -32.06 42.10 12.39
CA GLY A 1077 -30.99 42.87 13.01
C GLY A 1077 -31.28 43.05 14.50
N THR A 1078 -31.32 44.30 14.98
CA THR A 1078 -31.77 44.65 16.34
C THR A 1078 -33.25 45.06 16.42
N THR A 1079 -34.05 44.85 15.37
CA THR A 1079 -35.46 45.29 15.35
C THR A 1079 -36.43 44.14 15.61
N ILE A 1080 -37.28 44.28 16.63
CA ILE A 1080 -38.40 43.39 16.92
C ILE A 1080 -39.65 43.86 16.16
N ASN A 1081 -40.28 42.95 15.44
CA ASN A 1081 -41.42 43.21 14.57
C ASN A 1081 -42.63 42.37 15.00
N PHE A 1082 -43.75 43.02 15.33
CA PHE A 1082 -45.01 42.36 15.67
C PHE A 1082 -45.93 42.23 14.46
N ALA A 1083 -46.68 41.13 14.37
CA ALA A 1083 -47.66 40.92 13.29
C ALA A 1083 -48.88 41.85 13.37
N THR A 1084 -49.18 42.41 14.55
CA THR A 1084 -50.22 43.43 14.78
C THR A 1084 -49.63 44.54 15.63
N ALA A 1085 -49.93 45.80 15.32
CA ALA A 1085 -49.37 46.95 16.03
C ALA A 1085 -49.84 46.97 17.50
N PRO A 1086 -48.94 47.06 18.50
CA PRO A 1086 -49.34 47.24 19.90
C PRO A 1086 -50.12 48.55 20.09
N ASP A 1087 -51.17 48.48 20.91
CA ASP A 1087 -52.12 49.56 21.14
C ASP A 1087 -51.46 50.85 21.65
N ASN A 1088 -52.10 52.00 21.38
CA ASN A 1088 -51.54 53.29 21.73
C ASN A 1088 -51.42 53.46 23.25
N ALA A 1089 -50.26 53.94 23.71
CA ALA A 1089 -49.84 54.07 25.09
C ALA A 1089 -49.56 52.75 25.84
N TYR A 1090 -49.57 51.58 25.19
CA TYR A 1090 -49.20 50.31 25.84
C TYR A 1090 -47.67 50.22 25.96
N THR A 1091 -47.15 49.83 27.13
CA THR A 1091 -45.72 49.56 27.31
C THR A 1091 -45.34 48.26 26.61
N ILE A 1092 -44.20 48.27 25.94
CA ILE A 1092 -43.55 47.13 25.32
C ILE A 1092 -42.18 47.03 25.99
N GLU A 1093 -41.90 45.90 26.63
CA GLU A 1093 -40.67 45.67 27.39
C GLU A 1093 -39.94 44.50 26.75
N ILE A 1094 -38.66 44.70 26.43
CA ILE A 1094 -37.86 43.71 25.71
C ILE A 1094 -36.54 43.52 26.45
N MET A 1095 -36.37 42.36 27.09
CA MET A 1095 -35.05 41.92 27.53
C MET A 1095 -34.34 41.21 26.38
N SER A 1096 -33.02 41.36 26.30
CA SER A 1096 -32.20 40.63 25.33
C SER A 1096 -30.80 40.35 25.87
N VAL A 1097 -30.15 39.31 25.35
CA VAL A 1097 -28.76 39.00 25.70
C VAL A 1097 -27.86 39.39 24.52
N SER A 1098 -27.05 40.42 24.73
CA SER A 1098 -26.03 40.84 23.77
C SER A 1098 -24.87 39.85 23.77
N SER A 1099 -24.45 39.35 22.60
CA SER A 1099 -23.41 38.33 22.49
C SER A 1099 -21.99 38.91 22.65
N GLY A 1100 -21.63 39.33 23.87
CA GLY A 1100 -20.32 39.87 24.21
C GLY A 1100 -19.52 38.97 25.14
N GLY A 1101 -18.75 38.00 24.62
CA GLY A 1101 -17.73 37.36 25.48
C GLY A 1101 -17.20 35.95 25.19
N ILE A 1102 -17.57 35.27 24.08
CA ILE A 1102 -16.70 34.22 23.51
C ILE A 1102 -16.57 34.45 22.00
N LEU A 1103 -15.85 35.52 21.65
CA LEU A 1103 -14.90 35.42 20.55
C LEU A 1103 -13.53 35.40 21.22
N THR A 1104 -12.74 34.36 20.93
CA THR A 1104 -11.29 34.39 21.14
C THR A 1104 -10.77 35.65 20.46
N ASN A 1105 -10.26 36.64 21.19
CA ASN A 1105 -9.61 37.76 20.54
C ASN A 1105 -8.40 37.20 19.80
N PRO A 1106 -8.39 37.18 18.46
CA PRO A 1106 -7.39 36.44 17.73
C PRO A 1106 -6.04 37.14 17.87
N THR A 1107 -4.99 36.42 17.52
CA THR A 1107 -3.81 37.05 16.93
C THR A 1107 -4.28 38.11 15.92
N THR A 1108 -3.65 39.30 15.91
CA THR A 1108 -4.05 40.40 15.02
C THR A 1108 -3.83 40.01 13.56
N VAL A 1109 -4.82 39.36 12.95
CA VAL A 1109 -4.92 39.18 11.51
C VAL A 1109 -5.23 40.56 10.95
N PRO A 1110 -4.34 41.16 10.12
CA PRO A 1110 -4.56 42.50 9.60
C PRO A 1110 -5.84 42.53 8.79
N LEU A 1111 -6.69 43.54 9.02
CA LEU A 1111 -8.05 43.61 8.46
C LEU A 1111 -7.98 43.61 6.92
N VAL A 1112 -8.50 42.57 6.27
CA VAL A 1112 -8.45 42.44 4.80
C VAL A 1112 -9.64 43.12 4.15
N SER A 1113 -9.41 44.26 3.50
CA SER A 1113 -10.43 45.05 2.80
C SER A 1113 -10.28 44.91 1.28
N VAL A 1114 -11.25 44.26 0.63
CA VAL A 1114 -11.31 44.15 -0.83
C VAL A 1114 -12.05 45.37 -1.38
N ILE A 1115 -11.37 46.19 -2.20
CA ILE A 1115 -11.86 47.50 -2.64
C ILE A 1115 -11.92 47.62 -4.17
N SER A 1116 -13.00 48.22 -4.66
CA SER A 1116 -13.27 48.46 -6.10
C SER A 1116 -13.49 49.94 -6.43
N SER A 1117 -13.27 50.85 -5.47
CA SER A 1117 -13.33 52.30 -5.64
C SER A 1117 -12.27 53.00 -4.78
N ASN A 1118 -11.97 54.27 -5.08
CA ASN A 1118 -10.97 55.06 -4.37
C ASN A 1118 -11.27 55.09 -2.86
N THR A 1119 -10.29 54.71 -2.05
CA THR A 1119 -10.45 54.47 -0.61
C THR A 1119 -9.28 55.09 0.15
N THR A 1120 -9.50 55.50 1.42
CA THR A 1120 -8.40 55.89 2.32
C THR A 1120 -8.08 54.72 3.25
N ALA A 1121 -6.82 54.31 3.29
CA ALA A 1121 -6.33 53.21 4.10
C ALA A 1121 -6.25 53.57 5.59
N VAL A 1122 -6.49 52.56 6.43
CA VAL A 1122 -6.31 52.58 7.88
C VAL A 1122 -5.06 51.75 8.22
N SER A 1123 -4.22 52.24 9.13
CA SER A 1123 -3.00 51.54 9.58
C SER A 1123 -3.28 50.09 10.04
N ASN A 1124 -2.27 49.23 9.87
CA ASN A 1124 -2.23 47.83 10.26
C ASN A 1124 -3.30 46.93 9.60
N SER A 1125 -3.62 47.23 8.33
CA SER A 1125 -4.64 46.54 7.51
C SER A 1125 -4.09 46.04 6.17
N VAL A 1126 -4.79 45.08 5.54
CA VAL A 1126 -4.50 44.60 4.17
C VAL A 1126 -5.53 45.17 3.20
N TYR A 1127 -5.13 45.66 2.04
CA TYR A 1127 -6.03 46.13 0.99
C TYR A 1127 -5.86 45.33 -0.30
N VAL A 1128 -6.95 44.71 -0.78
CA VAL A 1128 -6.98 43.98 -2.05
C VAL A 1128 -7.72 44.82 -3.09
N LEU A 1129 -7.01 45.34 -4.09
CA LEU A 1129 -7.60 46.23 -5.09
C LEU A 1129 -8.16 45.39 -6.25
N THR A 1130 -9.45 45.48 -6.55
CA THR A 1130 -10.12 44.70 -7.61
C THR A 1130 -10.60 45.52 -8.81
N ALA A 1131 -10.41 46.85 -8.77
CA ALA A 1131 -10.62 47.75 -9.90
C ALA A 1131 -9.49 48.79 -9.98
N ASN A 1132 -9.40 49.50 -11.10
CA ASN A 1132 -8.44 50.59 -11.29
C ASN A 1132 -8.77 51.78 -10.37
N LEU A 1133 -8.01 51.96 -9.28
CA LEU A 1133 -8.36 52.92 -8.23
C LEU A 1133 -7.15 53.48 -7.49
N THR A 1134 -7.39 54.54 -6.72
CA THR A 1134 -6.41 55.12 -5.79
C THR A 1134 -6.69 54.70 -4.34
N LEU A 1135 -5.73 54.03 -3.71
CA LEU A 1135 -5.69 53.80 -2.27
C LEU A 1135 -4.86 54.91 -1.60
N THR A 1136 -5.51 55.84 -0.91
CA THR A 1136 -4.86 56.95 -0.22
C THR A 1136 -4.31 56.46 1.12
N LEU A 1137 -3.00 56.52 1.35
CA LEU A 1137 -2.35 56.04 2.57
C LEU A 1137 -2.78 56.87 3.82
N PRO A 1138 -2.64 56.35 5.05
CA PRO A 1138 -3.04 57.06 6.27
C PRO A 1138 -2.42 58.46 6.37
N ALA A 1139 -3.23 59.44 6.81
CA ALA A 1139 -2.81 60.85 6.89
C ALA A 1139 -1.89 61.15 8.09
N ASN A 1140 -1.97 60.36 9.17
CA ASN A 1140 -1.20 60.55 10.40
C ASN A 1140 -0.67 59.20 10.95
N PRO A 1141 0.20 58.50 10.21
CA PRO A 1141 0.75 57.22 10.66
C PRO A 1141 1.78 57.38 11.77
N GLY A 1142 1.81 56.42 12.69
CA GLY A 1142 2.88 56.23 13.66
C GLY A 1142 4.09 55.55 13.02
N ILE A 1143 5.28 55.73 13.59
CA ILE A 1143 6.46 54.97 13.14
C ILE A 1143 6.24 53.50 13.51
N GLY A 1144 6.32 52.61 12.51
CA GLY A 1144 6.03 51.19 12.67
C GLY A 1144 4.62 50.75 12.23
N ASP A 1145 3.71 51.68 11.93
CA ASP A 1145 2.43 51.34 11.29
C ASP A 1145 2.68 50.67 9.94
N SER A 1146 1.98 49.57 9.66
CA SER A 1146 2.07 48.84 8.38
C SER A 1146 0.80 48.92 7.53
N ILE A 1147 0.94 48.78 6.22
CA ILE A 1147 -0.15 48.61 5.26
C ILE A 1147 0.28 47.52 4.28
N LYS A 1148 -0.45 46.41 4.23
CA LYS A 1148 -0.24 45.37 3.22
C LYS A 1148 -1.15 45.63 2.02
N ILE A 1149 -0.65 45.49 0.82
CA ILE A 1149 -1.37 45.76 -0.43
C ILE A 1149 -1.30 44.53 -1.32
N SER A 1150 -2.40 44.24 -2.02
CA SER A 1150 -2.46 43.19 -3.03
C SER A 1150 -3.32 43.66 -4.20
N ASN A 1151 -2.69 44.07 -5.29
CA ASN A 1151 -3.39 44.39 -6.52
C ASN A 1151 -3.91 43.08 -7.15
N ARG A 1152 -5.23 42.99 -7.35
CA ARG A 1152 -5.92 41.88 -8.02
C ARG A 1152 -6.92 42.41 -9.06
N SER A 1153 -6.77 43.67 -9.46
CA SER A 1153 -7.62 44.36 -10.43
C SER A 1153 -7.35 43.95 -11.88
N GLY A 1154 -6.26 43.21 -12.12
CA GLY A 1154 -5.78 42.87 -13.46
C GLY A 1154 -5.15 44.03 -14.22
N VAL A 1155 -4.99 45.22 -13.62
CA VAL A 1155 -4.40 46.39 -14.28
C VAL A 1155 -3.20 46.99 -13.51
N ALA A 1156 -2.23 47.44 -14.29
CA ALA A 1156 -0.96 48.03 -13.87
C ALA A 1156 -1.04 49.56 -13.67
N THR A 1157 -2.17 50.07 -13.18
CA THR A 1157 -2.46 51.52 -13.12
C THR A 1157 -3.08 52.00 -11.82
N CYS A 1158 -3.31 51.11 -10.85
CA CYS A 1158 -3.76 51.49 -9.51
C CYS A 1158 -2.73 52.41 -8.82
N VAL A 1159 -3.16 53.32 -7.96
CA VAL A 1159 -2.28 54.34 -7.37
C VAL A 1159 -2.32 54.28 -5.85
N LEU A 1160 -1.16 54.39 -5.21
CA LEU A 1160 -1.05 54.69 -3.78
C LEU A 1160 -0.91 56.21 -3.59
N GLY A 1161 -1.96 56.83 -3.05
CA GLY A 1161 -1.98 58.24 -2.74
C GLY A 1161 -1.12 58.53 -1.51
N ALA A 1162 -0.06 59.32 -1.66
CA ALA A 1162 0.93 59.56 -0.61
C ALA A 1162 0.40 60.40 0.58
N ASN A 1163 -0.76 61.05 0.40
CA ASN A 1163 -1.51 61.76 1.44
C ASN A 1163 -0.68 62.74 2.30
N ASN A 1164 0.11 63.59 1.63
CA ASN A 1164 1.05 64.53 2.23
C ASN A 1164 2.16 63.90 3.09
N LYS A 1165 2.36 62.58 3.00
CA LYS A 1165 3.58 61.88 3.43
C LYS A 1165 4.43 61.56 2.21
N LYS A 1166 5.64 61.06 2.47
CA LYS A 1166 6.48 60.48 1.42
C LYS A 1166 6.19 59.00 1.24
N ILE A 1167 6.50 58.48 0.06
CA ILE A 1167 6.65 57.05 -0.22
C ILE A 1167 8.06 56.86 -0.80
N MET A 1168 8.88 55.98 -0.22
CA MET A 1168 10.27 55.74 -0.62
C MET A 1168 11.11 57.03 -0.78
N GLY A 1169 10.94 57.99 0.14
CA GLY A 1169 11.64 59.28 0.13
C GLY A 1169 11.06 60.36 -0.80
N SER A 1170 10.13 60.00 -1.69
CA SER A 1170 9.46 60.89 -2.65
C SER A 1170 8.12 61.40 -2.13
N ALA A 1171 7.77 62.66 -2.39
CA ALA A 1171 6.48 63.25 -2.03
C ALA A 1171 5.36 63.03 -3.08
N SER A 1172 5.66 62.30 -4.16
CA SER A 1172 4.69 61.95 -5.21
C SER A 1172 3.92 60.68 -4.87
N ASN A 1173 2.70 60.55 -5.43
CA ASN A 1173 1.96 59.28 -5.41
C ASN A 1173 2.72 58.19 -6.18
N LEU A 1174 2.57 56.94 -5.74
CA LEU A 1174 3.20 55.78 -6.38
C LEU A 1174 2.17 55.03 -7.23
N THR A 1175 2.45 54.82 -8.52
CA THR A 1175 1.60 53.96 -9.38
C THR A 1175 2.09 52.52 -9.31
N LEU A 1176 1.15 51.58 -9.19
CA LEU A 1176 1.39 50.14 -9.18
C LEU A 1176 1.50 49.63 -10.63
N ASP A 1177 2.71 49.72 -11.19
CA ASP A 1177 3.06 49.34 -12.56
C ASP A 1177 2.96 47.83 -12.88
N THR A 1178 2.59 47.01 -11.89
CA THR A 1178 2.45 45.56 -12.01
C THR A 1178 1.04 45.14 -11.61
N ALA A 1179 0.33 44.50 -12.54
CA ALA A 1179 -1.10 44.19 -12.44
C ALA A 1179 -1.50 43.27 -11.27
N SER A 1180 -0.54 42.53 -10.70
CA SER A 1180 -0.72 41.60 -9.60
C SER A 1180 0.20 41.85 -8.40
N ALA A 1181 0.75 43.07 -8.27
CA ALA A 1181 1.69 43.41 -7.20
C ALA A 1181 1.11 43.17 -5.80
N SER A 1182 1.86 42.45 -4.95
CA SER A 1182 1.57 42.32 -3.52
C SER A 1182 2.82 42.74 -2.73
N PHE A 1183 2.66 43.54 -1.67
CA PHE A 1183 3.77 43.98 -0.81
C PHE A 1183 3.29 44.67 0.48
N GLU A 1184 4.19 44.85 1.43
CA GLU A 1184 3.98 45.59 2.68
C GLU A 1184 4.76 46.90 2.72
N LEU A 1185 4.06 47.98 3.07
CA LEU A 1185 4.64 49.26 3.45
C LEU A 1185 4.67 49.39 4.98
N ILE A 1186 5.78 49.88 5.54
CA ILE A 1186 5.82 50.42 6.91
C ILE A 1186 6.17 51.91 6.88
N TYR A 1187 5.51 52.71 7.72
CA TYR A 1187 5.88 54.10 7.90
C TYR A 1187 7.12 54.22 8.79
N SER A 1188 8.25 54.65 8.21
CA SER A 1188 9.56 54.69 8.87
C SER A 1188 9.96 56.09 9.37
N GLY A 1189 9.01 57.03 9.46
CA GLY A 1189 9.25 58.43 9.84
C GLY A 1189 9.27 59.41 8.67
N THR A 1190 9.49 60.70 8.95
CA THR A 1190 9.21 61.79 8.00
C THR A 1190 10.20 61.93 6.83
N GLU A 1191 11.43 61.42 6.94
CA GLU A 1191 12.45 61.58 5.90
C GLU A 1191 12.20 60.68 4.69
N GLN A 1192 11.89 59.40 4.94
CA GLN A 1192 11.60 58.37 3.94
C GLN A 1192 10.09 58.14 3.74
N GLY A 1193 9.28 58.36 4.79
CA GLY A 1193 7.84 58.15 4.76
C GLY A 1193 7.46 56.68 4.83
N TRP A 1194 6.54 56.26 3.96
CA TRP A 1194 6.18 54.85 3.77
C TRP A 1194 7.24 54.13 2.94
N VAL A 1195 7.79 53.04 3.48
CA VAL A 1195 8.87 52.26 2.87
C VAL A 1195 8.40 50.83 2.63
N ILE A 1196 8.68 50.28 1.44
CA ILE A 1196 8.39 48.87 1.11
C ILE A 1196 9.40 47.99 1.84
N ILE A 1197 8.91 47.04 2.64
CA ILE A 1197 9.76 46.18 3.49
C ILE A 1197 9.60 44.68 3.22
N GLY A 1198 8.67 44.27 2.36
CA GLY A 1198 8.50 42.90 1.91
C GLY A 1198 7.57 42.82 0.69
N GLN A 1199 7.86 41.90 -0.23
CA GLN A 1199 6.99 41.48 -1.34
C GLN A 1199 6.44 40.09 -1.04
#